data_AF-A0A9W8ZXF2-F1
#
_entry.id   AF-A0A9W8ZXF2-F1
#
_cell.length_a   1.000
_cell.length_b   1.000
_cell.length_c   1.000
_cell.angle_alpha   90.00
_cell.angle_beta   90.00
_cell.angle_gamma   90.00
#
_symmetry.space_group_name_H-M   'P 1'
#
loop_
_entity.id
_entity.type
_entity.pdbx_description
1 polymer ?
#
loop_
_entity_poly.entity_id
_entity_poly.type
_entity_poly.pdbx_seq_one_letter_code
_entity_poly.pdbx_strand_id
1 'polypeptide(L)'
;MHFTKPAWVAHKDTSAKTDSTKRLSIFSVHVHPDGSRIATGGLDAKVRIWSTKPILNPASEESNRPPRSLCTLAMHTGPVLTVRWAHSGRWLASGSDDEIVMIWDLDPNARGKVWGSDEVNVEGWKPMKRLPGHESDVTDVAWAPEDRYLASVGLDSKVLIWCGYTLERLHKLDQHQGFVKGVCWDPVGEFLATQSDDRSVKIWRTSDWSLEAEVKKPFEDSPGSTFFRRLSWSPDGAHITASNATNNKGFVFIAAVITRGTWTSDISLVGHENTVEVAAYNPHIFLRNPSAPVATSNICSVVALGADDRSVSVWQTKSARPLIVAKEVFDRQIMDLSWSWDGMTLYAASSDGTIAVFAFEQDELEGIAPHSVQEQYLSKFGFTPPPLPEGHSRVFSSSHNATAPEVRTQPAAFDTMTVGGEVVNILVAKRNNKKKRVGLTNVSSLPSAGGGPSSYSSKRASFLPDSDIKMGGSKPASPLVRESFFPAPDEQLFDTHQEWNSHADVSMAPDDAELSLPVYRTLGGNRQREMVPVKETHDPASVGASLGFTLPVPASLTRITAELDGTHIFEGLNPENGGPTSVHFFKGKHTLWLDYLPSPVIAVHVTSQFCVAALSDGSLDVYSLSGRRMMPTLNLGSPCSVVDGAKNCLLAITQAGLLYSWNVTKRTAFFPPVSVAPLISSPNDTIVSALVRPNGTPIVNCSNGTVYSYDATLFTWVKISDRWWSEGSDVWQGRPRSQSQIAHRGIIALVEGSLSGPPSEGSVKTPRPEWWNSALTLGHLETRLHAARLLDSSVDYKQHLTLYAKKIADEGFRGKAEELIKELCGPIYWRPGEERSRDDAWSPTIVGLVKRDLLKDVVLGQFVKSRMLHKLGQDWQDLMKKVASEEM
;
A
#
# COMPACT_ATOMS: atom_id res chain seq x y z
N MET A 1 -2.39 18.74 6.72
CA MET A 1 -1.11 18.02 6.86
C MET A 1 -0.52 17.85 5.48
N HIS A 2 0.66 18.40 5.27
CA HIS A 2 1.42 18.25 4.05
C HIS A 2 2.43 17.11 4.19
N PHE A 3 2.45 16.19 3.22
CA PHE A 3 3.39 15.08 3.17
C PHE A 3 4.43 15.29 2.07
N THR A 4 5.72 15.18 2.40
CA THR A 4 6.82 15.34 1.43
C THR A 4 7.83 14.21 1.55
N LYS A 5 8.25 13.65 0.40
CA LYS A 5 9.31 12.63 0.32
C LYS A 5 10.44 13.12 -0.61
N PRO A 6 11.44 13.87 -0.10
CA PRO A 6 12.47 14.49 -0.94
C PRO A 6 13.46 13.44 -1.48
N ALA A 7 13.36 13.12 -2.78
CA ALA A 7 14.17 12.10 -3.44
C ALA A 7 15.69 12.36 -3.42
N TRP A 8 16.11 13.61 -3.15
CA TRP A 8 17.51 14.03 -3.14
C TRP A 8 18.18 13.94 -1.76
N VAL A 9 17.40 13.80 -0.68
CA VAL A 9 17.95 13.47 0.65
C VAL A 9 18.24 11.98 0.65
N ALA A 10 19.50 11.62 0.41
CA ALA A 10 19.91 10.23 0.27
C ALA A 10 21.40 10.05 0.59
N HIS A 11 21.73 8.87 1.11
CA HIS A 11 23.09 8.34 1.17
C HIS A 11 23.32 7.45 -0.06
N LYS A 12 24.51 7.55 -0.67
CA LYS A 12 24.81 6.93 -1.97
C LYS A 12 26.12 6.19 -1.92
N ASP A 13 26.17 5.05 -2.60
CA ASP A 13 27.42 4.31 -2.76
C ASP A 13 28.37 5.06 -3.71
N THR A 14 29.46 5.60 -3.15
CA THR A 14 30.51 6.28 -3.93
C THR A 14 31.59 5.33 -4.45
N SER A 15 31.54 4.04 -4.14
CA SER A 15 32.53 3.04 -4.55
C SER A 15 32.23 2.41 -5.92
N ALA A 16 30.96 2.43 -6.36
CA ALA A 16 30.54 1.88 -7.64
C ALA A 16 30.79 2.87 -8.79
N LYS A 17 31.76 2.57 -9.67
CA LYS A 17 32.07 3.34 -10.90
C LYS A 17 31.02 3.23 -12.02
N THR A 18 29.83 2.69 -11.74
CA THR A 18 28.74 2.50 -12.70
C THR A 18 27.56 3.43 -12.37
N ASP A 19 26.97 4.00 -13.42
CA ASP A 19 25.99 5.10 -13.46
C ASP A 19 24.63 4.85 -12.75
N SER A 20 24.55 3.87 -11.86
CA SER A 20 23.40 3.64 -10.98
C SER A 20 23.81 3.93 -9.54
N THR A 21 23.58 5.16 -9.06
CA THR A 21 23.82 5.48 -7.64
C THR A 21 22.76 4.79 -6.78
N LYS A 22 23.02 3.55 -6.36
CA LYS A 22 22.17 2.81 -5.42
C LYS A 22 22.03 3.62 -4.13
N ARG A 23 20.79 3.87 -3.70
CA ARG A 23 20.51 4.48 -2.40
C ARG A 23 20.88 3.49 -1.30
N LEU A 24 21.50 4.01 -0.25
CA LEU A 24 21.93 3.27 0.92
C LEU A 24 21.05 3.64 2.11
N SER A 25 20.89 2.70 3.05
CA SER A 25 20.04 2.85 4.22
C SER A 25 20.36 4.11 5.01
N ILE A 26 19.30 4.80 5.47
CA ILE A 26 19.41 5.89 6.45
C ILE A 26 18.97 5.32 7.80
N PHE A 27 19.89 5.26 8.75
CA PHE A 27 19.66 4.66 10.06
C PHE A 27 19.11 5.64 11.09
N SER A 28 19.41 6.94 10.91
CA SER A 28 18.99 7.97 11.86
C SER A 28 18.80 9.31 11.18
N VAL A 29 17.83 10.07 11.71
CA VAL A 29 17.55 11.47 11.35
C VAL A 29 17.29 12.26 12.62
N HIS A 30 17.89 13.46 12.71
CA HIS A 30 17.57 14.39 13.79
C HIS A 30 17.56 15.82 13.29
N VAL A 31 16.49 16.54 13.59
CA VAL A 31 16.36 17.96 13.28
C VAL A 31 17.12 18.80 14.29
N HIS A 32 17.74 19.86 13.80
CA HIS A 32 18.43 20.80 14.64
C HIS A 32 17.42 21.66 15.43
N PRO A 33 17.72 22.08 16.69
CA PRO A 33 16.78 22.85 17.53
C PRO A 33 16.25 24.14 16.89
N ASP A 34 17.02 24.77 16.00
CA ASP A 34 16.57 25.96 15.24
C ASP A 34 15.64 25.64 14.05
N GLY A 35 15.38 24.37 13.75
CA GLY A 35 14.54 23.92 12.64
C GLY A 35 15.11 24.14 11.24
N SER A 36 16.31 24.71 11.09
CA SER A 36 16.86 25.14 9.79
C SER A 36 17.50 24.00 9.00
N ARG A 37 17.83 22.90 9.68
CA ARG A 37 18.60 21.78 9.14
C ARG A 37 18.25 20.46 9.81
N ILE A 38 18.46 19.37 9.09
CA ILE A 38 18.43 18.00 9.60
C ILE A 38 19.81 17.35 9.40
N ALA A 39 20.19 16.45 10.31
CA ALA A 39 21.32 15.55 10.15
C ALA A 39 20.80 14.13 9.87
N THR A 40 21.46 13.41 8.97
CA THR A 40 21.19 11.99 8.70
C THR A 40 22.47 11.16 8.81
N GLY A 41 22.36 9.98 9.45
CA GLY A 41 23.41 8.96 9.48
C GLY A 41 23.05 7.80 8.56
N GLY A 42 24.01 7.33 7.76
CA GLY A 42 23.76 6.29 6.77
C GLY A 42 24.83 5.21 6.70
N LEU A 43 24.52 4.18 5.91
CA LEU A 43 25.38 3.02 5.67
C LEU A 43 26.69 3.38 4.92
N ASP A 44 26.79 4.57 4.31
CA ASP A 44 27.99 5.06 3.62
C ASP A 44 29.08 5.63 4.57
N ALA A 45 28.98 5.33 5.87
CA ALA A 45 29.86 5.83 6.93
C ALA A 45 29.92 7.36 7.06
N LYS A 46 28.90 8.06 6.57
CA LYS A 46 28.84 9.53 6.59
C LYS A 46 27.67 10.03 7.42
N VAL A 47 27.89 11.19 8.02
CA VAL A 47 26.79 12.07 8.44
C VAL A 47 26.59 13.14 7.37
N ARG A 48 25.34 13.39 6.99
CA ARG A 48 25.00 14.45 6.03
C ARG A 48 24.06 15.45 6.69
N ILE A 49 24.32 16.73 6.47
CA ILE A 49 23.50 17.84 6.98
C ILE A 49 22.79 18.48 5.78
N TRP A 50 21.47 18.62 5.90
CA TRP A 50 20.59 19.09 4.83
C TRP A 50 19.78 20.28 5.30
N SER A 51 19.47 21.21 4.39
CA SER A 51 18.57 22.31 4.72
C SER A 51 17.11 21.85 4.70
N THR A 52 16.34 22.27 5.70
CA THR A 52 14.90 21.94 5.79
C THR A 52 14.04 22.77 4.85
N LYS A 53 14.45 24.00 4.53
CA LYS A 53 13.65 24.92 3.71
C LYS A 53 13.38 24.39 2.28
N PRO A 54 14.36 23.83 1.54
CA PRO A 54 14.10 23.15 0.28
C PRO A 54 13.29 21.86 0.42
N ILE A 55 13.27 21.23 1.60
CA ILE A 55 12.44 20.02 1.84
C ILE A 55 10.97 20.42 1.98
N LEU A 56 10.69 21.55 2.63
CA LEU A 56 9.34 21.99 2.96
C LEU A 56 8.72 22.92 1.90
N ASN A 57 9.54 23.52 1.03
CA ASN A 57 9.08 24.51 0.06
C ASN A 57 9.61 24.22 -1.36
N PRO A 58 8.71 23.82 -2.30
CA PRO A 58 9.10 23.51 -3.68
C PRO A 58 9.78 24.66 -4.43
N ALA A 59 9.43 25.92 -4.18
CA ALA A 59 10.08 27.07 -4.82
C ALA A 59 11.53 27.25 -4.32
N SER A 60 11.78 26.94 -3.05
CA SER A 60 13.15 26.92 -2.50
C SER A 60 13.96 25.74 -3.04
N GLU A 61 13.30 24.60 -3.29
CA GLU A 61 13.89 23.44 -3.95
C GLU A 61 14.35 23.74 -5.38
N GLU A 62 13.49 24.39 -6.17
CA GLU A 62 13.76 24.72 -7.57
C GLU A 62 14.84 25.79 -7.71
N SER A 63 14.81 26.80 -6.84
CA SER A 63 15.84 27.85 -6.81
C SER A 63 17.17 27.41 -6.19
N ASN A 64 17.19 26.30 -5.46
CA ASN A 64 18.33 25.80 -4.66
C ASN A 64 18.90 26.89 -3.72
N ARG A 65 18.00 27.71 -3.15
CA ARG A 65 18.31 28.79 -2.20
C ARG A 65 17.38 28.68 -0.98
N PRO A 66 17.88 28.27 0.20
CA PRO A 66 19.26 27.87 0.50
C PRO A 66 19.64 26.56 -0.20
N PRO A 67 20.95 26.23 -0.27
CA PRO A 67 21.41 24.96 -0.84
C PRO A 67 20.78 23.76 -0.14
N ARG A 68 20.45 22.72 -0.93
CA ARG A 68 19.88 21.45 -0.43
C ARG A 68 20.80 20.73 0.57
N SER A 69 22.06 20.51 0.17
CA SER A 69 23.09 19.88 1.00
C SER A 69 23.99 20.96 1.62
N LEU A 70 24.17 20.90 2.94
CA LEU A 70 24.93 21.88 3.70
C LEU A 70 26.32 21.36 4.05
N CYS A 71 26.42 20.09 4.47
CA CYS A 71 27.70 19.51 4.89
C CYS A 71 27.68 17.97 4.78
N THR A 72 28.82 17.37 4.43
CA THR A 72 29.11 15.94 4.60
C THR A 72 30.28 15.76 5.57
N LEU A 73 30.09 14.86 6.54
CA LEU A 73 31.06 14.51 7.57
C LEU A 73 31.47 13.04 7.38
N ALA A 74 32.76 12.80 7.14
CA ALA A 74 33.27 11.50 6.69
C ALA A 74 34.45 11.00 7.55
N MET A 75 34.35 11.12 8.88
CA MET A 75 35.39 10.63 9.81
C MET A 75 35.09 9.27 10.44
N HIS A 76 33.85 8.79 10.35
CA HIS A 76 33.54 7.42 10.77
C HIS A 76 34.10 6.43 9.76
N THR A 77 34.55 5.28 10.26
CA THR A 77 35.11 4.21 9.41
C THR A 77 34.09 3.15 9.04
N GLY A 78 32.91 3.20 9.63
CA GLY A 78 31.78 2.35 9.29
C GLY A 78 30.43 3.09 9.37
N PRO A 79 29.33 2.42 8.97
CA PRO A 79 27.96 2.88 9.10
C PRO A 79 27.65 3.75 10.32
N VAL A 80 27.01 4.89 10.08
CA VAL A 80 26.55 5.79 11.15
C VAL A 80 25.13 5.41 11.54
N LEU A 81 24.97 4.84 12.74
CA LEU A 81 23.71 4.25 13.20
C LEU A 81 22.80 5.25 13.90
N THR A 82 23.36 6.30 14.52
CA THR A 82 22.61 7.32 15.26
C THR A 82 23.20 8.71 15.08
N VAL A 83 22.35 9.72 14.99
CA VAL A 83 22.72 11.15 15.05
C VAL A 83 21.76 11.89 15.98
N ARG A 84 22.29 12.72 16.89
CA ARG A 84 21.48 13.59 17.77
C ARG A 84 22.14 14.94 17.98
N TRP A 85 21.37 16.00 17.72
CA TRP A 85 21.73 17.36 18.08
C TRP A 85 21.61 17.55 19.60
N ALA A 86 22.57 18.25 20.18
CA ALA A 86 22.46 18.79 21.53
C ALA A 86 21.32 19.82 21.58
N HIS A 87 20.65 19.99 22.72
CA HIS A 87 19.53 20.93 22.88
C HIS A 87 19.97 22.38 22.65
N SER A 88 21.20 22.71 22.99
CA SER A 88 21.82 24.01 22.67
C SER A 88 22.02 24.26 21.17
N GLY A 89 21.92 23.23 20.31
CA GLY A 89 22.20 23.29 18.88
C GLY A 89 23.68 23.43 18.52
N ARG A 90 24.57 23.53 19.53
CA ARG A 90 25.99 23.73 19.30
C ARG A 90 26.66 22.47 18.72
N TRP A 91 26.32 21.31 19.27
CA TRP A 91 27.00 20.07 18.97
C TRP A 91 26.08 19.04 18.32
N LEU A 92 26.65 18.25 17.42
CA LEU A 92 26.05 17.04 16.88
C LEU A 92 26.83 15.85 17.42
N ALA A 93 26.13 14.87 18.00
CA ALA A 93 26.69 13.56 18.31
C ALA A 93 26.34 12.58 17.20
N SER A 94 27.28 11.73 16.81
CA SER A 94 27.02 10.58 15.94
C SER A 94 27.66 9.31 16.51
N GLY A 95 26.91 8.20 16.49
CA GLY A 95 27.39 6.87 16.88
C GLY A 95 27.43 5.95 15.67
N SER A 96 28.44 5.08 15.60
CA SER A 96 28.71 4.21 14.46
C SER A 96 29.02 2.79 14.91
N ASP A 97 28.94 1.86 13.96
CA ASP A 97 29.46 0.49 14.11
C ASP A 97 31.00 0.43 14.22
N ASP A 98 31.70 1.55 14.01
CA ASP A 98 33.12 1.69 14.33
C ASP A 98 33.44 1.84 15.83
N GLU A 99 32.45 1.58 16.70
CA GLU A 99 32.55 1.59 18.17
C GLU A 99 32.74 3.00 18.78
N ILE A 100 32.74 4.05 17.96
CA ILE A 100 33.03 5.42 18.40
C ILE A 100 31.76 6.29 18.40
N VAL A 101 31.63 7.10 19.46
CA VAL A 101 30.80 8.32 19.40
C VAL A 101 31.68 9.50 18.99
N MET A 102 31.26 10.23 17.97
CA MET A 102 31.92 11.42 17.47
C MET A 102 31.10 12.66 17.81
N ILE A 103 31.75 13.69 18.33
CA ILE A 103 31.16 15.01 18.58
C ILE A 103 31.65 16.00 17.54
N TRP A 104 30.71 16.68 16.88
CA TRP A 104 30.96 17.67 15.85
C TRP A 104 30.58 19.06 16.36
N ASP A 105 31.43 20.05 16.10
CA ASP A 105 31.18 21.46 16.42
C ASP A 105 31.14 22.29 15.13
N LEU A 106 30.29 23.32 15.11
CA LEU A 106 30.17 24.23 13.98
C LEU A 106 31.40 25.13 13.95
N ASP A 107 32.17 25.05 12.86
CA ASP A 107 33.29 25.94 12.59
C ASP A 107 33.00 26.71 11.29
N PRO A 108 32.55 27.99 11.37
CA PRO A 108 32.22 28.79 10.21
C PRO A 108 33.34 28.90 9.16
N ASN A 109 34.60 28.64 9.56
CA ASN A 109 35.76 28.70 8.68
C ASN A 109 36.07 27.37 7.97
N ALA A 110 35.45 26.26 8.38
CA ALA A 110 35.72 24.91 7.86
C ALA A 110 34.91 24.56 6.59
N ARG A 111 34.49 25.57 5.81
CA ARG A 111 33.80 25.37 4.53
C ARG A 111 34.79 24.93 3.45
N GLY A 112 34.32 24.18 2.45
CA GLY A 112 35.17 23.79 1.32
C GLY A 112 34.88 22.40 0.76
N LYS A 113 35.76 21.95 -0.15
CA LYS A 113 35.62 20.64 -0.80
C LYS A 113 35.94 19.51 0.19
N VAL A 114 35.10 18.47 0.21
CA VAL A 114 35.34 17.26 1.00
C VAL A 114 36.52 16.51 0.40
N TRP A 115 37.51 16.12 1.22
CA TRP A 115 38.71 15.43 0.74
C TRP A 115 38.35 14.14 -0.01
N GLY A 116 38.85 13.97 -1.24
CA GLY A 116 38.60 12.79 -2.06
C GLY A 116 37.19 12.69 -2.66
N SER A 117 36.38 13.76 -2.63
CA SER A 117 34.99 13.80 -3.09
C SER A 117 34.71 15.08 -3.89
N ASP A 118 33.73 15.07 -4.80
CA ASP A 118 33.26 16.29 -5.50
C ASP A 118 32.23 17.10 -4.69
N GLU A 119 31.88 16.64 -3.49
CA GLU A 119 30.98 17.34 -2.58
C GLU A 119 31.64 18.60 -1.98
N VAL A 120 30.84 19.65 -1.82
CA VAL A 120 31.27 20.94 -1.26
C VAL A 120 30.44 21.25 -0.02
N ASN A 121 31.13 21.42 1.11
CA ASN A 121 30.55 21.81 2.38
C ASN A 121 30.29 23.33 2.37
N VAL A 122 29.00 23.69 2.36
CA VAL A 122 28.49 25.07 2.48
C VAL A 122 28.61 25.56 3.92
N GLU A 123 28.41 24.65 4.87
CA GLU A 123 28.68 24.84 6.30
C GLU A 123 29.93 24.08 6.71
N GLY A 124 30.75 24.68 7.57
CA GLY A 124 31.94 24.03 8.11
C GLY A 124 31.61 23.38 9.44
N TRP A 125 31.69 22.06 9.51
CA TRP A 125 31.51 21.29 10.73
C TRP A 125 32.77 20.44 10.91
N LYS A 126 33.34 20.48 12.12
CA LYS A 126 34.60 19.79 12.39
C LYS A 126 34.46 18.74 13.48
N PRO A 127 35.21 17.63 13.38
CA PRO A 127 35.36 16.68 14.46
C PRO A 127 35.96 17.39 15.68
N MET A 128 35.18 17.57 16.75
CA MET A 128 35.67 18.18 17.99
C MET A 128 36.30 17.14 18.91
N LYS A 129 35.61 16.02 19.14
CA LYS A 129 36.10 14.97 20.05
C LYS A 129 35.62 13.59 19.63
N ARG A 130 36.50 12.60 19.81
CA ARG A 130 36.18 11.17 19.72
C ARG A 130 35.97 10.64 21.13
N LEU A 131 34.90 9.89 21.34
CA LEU A 131 34.53 9.29 22.61
C LEU A 131 34.64 7.76 22.51
N PRO A 132 35.86 7.20 22.65
CA PRO A 132 36.06 5.76 22.65
C PRO A 132 35.62 5.14 23.97
N GLY A 133 35.05 3.94 23.93
CA GLY A 133 34.72 3.19 25.14
C GLY A 133 33.74 2.05 24.97
N HIS A 134 32.95 2.06 23.90
CA HIS A 134 32.19 0.88 23.48
C HIS A 134 33.13 -0.14 22.84
N GLU A 135 32.76 -1.42 22.91
CA GLU A 135 33.49 -2.57 22.34
C GLU A 135 32.73 -3.23 21.17
N SER A 136 31.66 -2.59 20.71
CA SER A 136 30.83 -2.98 19.58
C SER A 136 30.00 -1.77 19.14
N ASP A 137 29.09 -1.97 18.19
CA ASP A 137 28.36 -0.91 17.51
C ASP A 137 27.60 0.00 18.48
N VAL A 138 27.75 1.32 18.28
CA VAL A 138 26.98 2.32 19.04
C VAL A 138 25.64 2.53 18.35
N THR A 139 24.59 1.99 18.94
CA THR A 139 23.25 1.91 18.35
C THR A 139 22.43 3.19 18.56
N ASP A 140 22.61 3.85 19.70
CA ASP A 140 21.88 5.07 20.02
C ASP A 140 22.64 5.99 20.99
N VAL A 141 22.31 7.28 20.92
CA VAL A 141 22.83 8.33 21.80
C VAL A 141 21.70 9.27 22.19
N ALA A 142 21.78 9.92 23.34
CA ALA A 142 20.82 10.94 23.73
C ALA A 142 21.44 11.99 24.66
N TRP A 143 21.10 13.26 24.45
CA TRP A 143 21.49 14.37 25.31
C TRP A 143 20.50 14.52 26.47
N ALA A 144 21.01 14.78 27.66
CA ALA A 144 20.18 15.13 28.81
C ALA A 144 19.65 16.58 28.69
N PRO A 145 18.59 16.94 29.42
CA PRO A 145 18.17 18.34 29.55
C PRO A 145 19.35 19.26 29.94
N GLU A 146 19.35 20.48 29.40
CA GLU A 146 20.46 21.45 29.55
C GLU A 146 21.83 20.96 29.06
N ASP A 147 21.86 19.92 28.23
CA ASP A 147 23.07 19.25 27.74
C ASP A 147 24.03 18.87 28.88
N ARG A 148 23.50 18.54 30.07
CA ARG A 148 24.32 18.24 31.26
C ARG A 148 25.11 16.94 31.13
N TYR A 149 24.52 15.96 30.44
CA TYR A 149 25.10 14.67 30.15
C TYR A 149 24.81 14.27 28.71
N LEU A 150 25.64 13.38 28.19
CA LEU A 150 25.36 12.60 26.99
C LEU A 150 25.38 11.12 27.38
N ALA A 151 24.38 10.35 26.98
CA ALA A 151 24.38 8.90 27.11
C ALA A 151 24.62 8.26 25.75
N SER A 152 25.39 7.16 25.72
CA SER A 152 25.55 6.30 24.55
C SER A 152 25.33 4.84 24.92
N VAL A 153 24.73 4.08 24.00
CA VAL A 153 24.39 2.67 24.17
C VAL A 153 24.82 1.85 22.96
N GLY A 154 25.10 0.56 23.15
CA GLY A 154 25.60 -0.28 22.07
C GLY A 154 25.34 -1.78 22.22
N LEU A 155 25.78 -2.52 21.19
CA LEU A 155 25.71 -3.98 21.13
C LEU A 155 26.72 -4.67 22.07
N ASP A 156 27.56 -3.91 22.77
CA ASP A 156 28.40 -4.42 23.86
C ASP A 156 27.65 -4.54 25.20
N SER A 157 26.33 -4.33 25.18
CA SER A 157 25.43 -4.37 26.34
C SER A 157 25.72 -3.27 27.39
N LYS A 158 26.50 -2.24 27.05
CA LYS A 158 26.89 -1.16 27.96
C LYS A 158 26.10 0.11 27.70
N VAL A 159 25.94 0.88 28.78
CA VAL A 159 25.49 2.27 28.75
C VAL A 159 26.64 3.13 29.27
N LEU A 160 27.11 4.08 28.48
CA LEU A 160 28.17 5.00 28.89
C LEU A 160 27.59 6.40 29.09
N ILE A 161 27.93 7.02 30.21
CA ILE A 161 27.53 8.38 30.55
C ILE A 161 28.75 9.29 30.44
N TRP A 162 28.59 10.34 29.64
CA TRP A 162 29.59 11.35 29.38
C TRP A 162 29.17 12.67 30.02
N CYS A 163 30.13 13.42 30.53
CA CYS A 163 29.91 14.80 30.93
C CYS A 163 29.54 15.62 29.69
N GLY A 164 28.40 16.31 29.72
CA GLY A 164 27.97 17.12 28.59
C GLY A 164 28.77 18.40 28.38
N TYR A 165 29.71 18.74 29.28
CA TYR A 165 30.60 19.89 29.13
C TYR A 165 32.02 19.49 28.70
N THR A 166 32.65 18.57 29.43
CA THR A 166 34.02 18.12 29.16
C THR A 166 34.07 16.96 28.17
N LEU A 167 32.95 16.27 27.96
CA LEU A 167 32.85 15.06 27.14
C LEU A 167 33.80 13.96 27.64
N GLU A 168 34.05 13.92 28.95
CA GLU A 168 34.77 12.84 29.61
C GLU A 168 33.77 11.80 30.12
N ARG A 169 34.18 10.53 30.14
CA ARG A 169 33.33 9.44 30.62
C ARG A 169 33.22 9.52 32.14
N LEU A 170 32.00 9.67 32.63
CA LEU A 170 31.68 9.73 34.07
C LEU A 170 31.34 8.35 34.62
N HIS A 171 30.45 7.62 33.93
CA HIS A 171 29.93 6.34 34.40
C HIS A 171 29.83 5.31 33.28
N LYS A 172 29.88 4.05 33.67
CA LYS A 172 29.58 2.87 32.84
C LYS A 172 28.55 2.05 33.59
N LEU A 173 27.42 1.74 32.94
CA LEU A 173 26.37 0.89 33.47
C LEU A 173 26.34 -0.40 32.63
N ASP A 174 26.59 -1.54 33.26
CA ASP A 174 26.78 -2.85 32.62
C ASP A 174 25.86 -3.94 33.20
N GLN A 175 24.67 -3.55 33.64
CA GLN A 175 23.69 -4.48 34.20
C GLN A 175 22.75 -5.10 33.16
N HIS A 176 22.71 -4.57 31.93
CA HIS A 176 21.98 -5.20 30.83
C HIS A 176 22.66 -6.51 30.42
N GLN A 177 21.87 -7.54 30.09
CA GLN A 177 22.35 -8.87 29.71
C GLN A 177 22.26 -9.14 28.20
N GLY A 178 22.02 -8.09 27.43
CA GLY A 178 21.88 -8.14 25.98
C GLY A 178 22.07 -6.75 25.38
N PHE A 179 22.07 -6.72 24.05
CA PHE A 179 22.34 -5.52 23.27
C PHE A 179 21.42 -4.36 23.65
N VAL A 180 21.99 -3.22 24.02
CA VAL A 180 21.21 -2.02 24.33
C VAL A 180 21.01 -1.26 23.03
N LYS A 181 19.74 -1.04 22.66
CA LYS A 181 19.32 -0.57 21.32
C LYS A 181 18.51 0.72 21.35
N GLY A 182 18.35 1.33 22.51
CA GLY A 182 17.70 2.62 22.65
C GLY A 182 17.96 3.26 24.02
N VAL A 183 17.96 4.59 24.02
CA VAL A 183 18.16 5.40 25.22
C VAL A 183 17.34 6.68 25.15
N CYS A 184 16.70 7.08 26.26
CA CYS A 184 16.05 8.39 26.36
C CYS A 184 16.17 8.98 27.77
N TRP A 185 16.12 10.31 27.85
CA TRP A 185 16.21 11.05 29.11
C TRP A 185 14.82 11.50 29.57
N ASP A 186 14.64 11.51 30.89
CA ASP A 186 13.56 12.24 31.54
C ASP A 186 13.72 13.76 31.25
N PRO A 187 12.68 14.48 30.80
CA PRO A 187 12.74 15.93 30.62
C PRO A 187 13.02 16.71 31.91
N VAL A 188 12.76 16.12 33.09
CA VAL A 188 13.14 16.69 34.39
C VAL A 188 14.64 16.44 34.69
N GLY A 189 15.23 15.42 34.06
CA GLY A 189 16.62 15.01 34.26
C GLY A 189 16.87 14.10 35.47
N GLU A 190 15.82 13.62 36.15
CA GLU A 190 15.95 12.72 37.31
C GLU A 190 16.31 11.29 36.92
N PHE A 191 15.85 10.86 35.75
CA PHE A 191 16.01 9.49 35.27
C PHE A 191 16.57 9.39 33.84
N LEU A 192 17.19 8.25 33.57
CA LEU A 192 17.55 7.76 32.23
C LEU A 192 16.83 6.43 32.00
N ALA A 193 16.26 6.22 30.82
CA ALA A 193 15.68 4.94 30.43
C ALA A 193 16.49 4.30 29.29
N THR A 194 16.77 3.01 29.41
CA THR A 194 17.50 2.23 28.40
C THR A 194 16.76 0.95 28.05
N GLN A 195 16.72 0.60 26.77
CA GLN A 195 15.99 -0.57 26.27
C GLN A 195 16.93 -1.58 25.60
N SER A 196 16.77 -2.87 25.92
CA SER A 196 17.69 -3.93 25.50
C SER A 196 16.99 -5.16 24.92
N ASP A 197 17.75 -5.95 24.15
CA ASP A 197 17.40 -7.30 23.68
C ASP A 197 17.28 -8.32 24.83
N ASP A 198 17.72 -7.98 26.05
CA ASP A 198 17.44 -8.76 27.26
C ASP A 198 15.96 -8.70 27.70
N ARG A 199 15.09 -8.12 26.87
CA ARG A 199 13.65 -7.95 27.07
C ARG A 199 13.33 -7.12 28.30
N SER A 200 14.15 -6.09 28.56
CA SER A 200 13.89 -5.14 29.63
C SER A 200 14.06 -3.68 29.20
N VAL A 201 13.29 -2.81 29.84
CA VAL A 201 13.61 -1.40 29.98
C VAL A 201 14.13 -1.17 31.40
N LYS A 202 15.36 -0.63 31.53
CA LYS A 202 15.95 -0.27 32.82
C LYS A 202 15.86 1.24 33.02
N ILE A 203 15.48 1.63 34.22
CA ILE A 203 15.40 3.03 34.65
C ILE A 203 16.52 3.30 35.64
N TRP A 204 17.32 4.32 35.37
CA TRP A 204 18.49 4.69 36.15
C TRP A 204 18.30 6.05 36.78
N ARG A 205 18.61 6.18 38.06
CA ARG A 205 18.56 7.46 38.76
C ARG A 205 19.82 8.27 38.43
N THR A 206 19.68 9.52 38.03
CA THR A 206 20.82 10.37 37.64
C THR A 206 21.59 10.94 38.84
N SER A 207 21.04 10.83 40.05
CA SER A 207 21.71 11.31 41.27
C SER A 207 22.90 10.44 41.67
N ASP A 208 22.80 9.12 41.46
CA ASP A 208 23.77 8.11 41.91
C ASP A 208 24.06 7.01 40.86
N TRP A 209 23.37 7.03 39.72
CA TRP A 209 23.46 6.03 38.65
C TRP A 209 23.07 4.61 39.07
N SER A 210 22.31 4.47 40.15
CA SER A 210 21.72 3.20 40.56
C SER A 210 20.51 2.83 39.72
N LEU A 211 20.22 1.52 39.64
CA LEU A 211 19.03 1.00 38.97
C LEU A 211 17.81 1.25 39.86
N GLU A 212 16.89 2.09 39.38
CA GLU A 212 15.62 2.41 40.04
C GLU A 212 14.58 1.31 39.80
N ALA A 213 14.43 0.88 38.55
CA ALA A 213 13.43 -0.11 38.16
C ALA A 213 13.85 -0.90 36.91
N GLU A 214 13.30 -2.12 36.78
CA GLU A 214 13.43 -2.97 35.60
C GLU A 214 12.04 -3.42 35.15
N VAL A 215 11.66 -3.03 33.92
CA VAL A 215 10.35 -3.34 33.34
C VAL A 215 10.50 -4.44 32.28
N LYS A 216 9.93 -5.62 32.56
CA LYS A 216 10.04 -6.81 31.69
C LYS A 216 8.73 -7.27 31.07
N LYS A 217 7.62 -7.14 31.80
CA LYS A 217 6.31 -7.73 31.46
C LYS A 217 5.85 -7.52 29.99
N PRO A 218 5.95 -6.32 29.38
CA PRO A 218 5.52 -6.11 27.99
C PRO A 218 6.44 -6.73 26.93
N PHE A 219 7.62 -7.20 27.31
CA PHE A 219 8.67 -7.61 26.40
C PHE A 219 8.96 -9.11 26.47
N GLU A 220 8.26 -9.86 27.33
CA GLU A 220 8.48 -11.30 27.56
C GLU A 220 8.49 -12.09 26.26
N ASP A 221 7.58 -11.76 25.33
CA ASP A 221 7.45 -12.39 24.01
C ASP A 221 7.89 -11.43 22.88
N SER A 222 8.71 -10.42 23.17
CA SER A 222 9.18 -9.48 22.15
C SER A 222 10.15 -10.16 21.17
N PRO A 223 10.03 -9.89 19.86
CA PRO A 223 11.00 -10.34 18.87
C PRO A 223 12.43 -9.84 19.19
N GLY A 224 13.41 -10.71 18.97
CA GLY A 224 14.84 -10.38 19.14
C GLY A 224 15.50 -9.79 17.89
N SER A 225 14.80 -9.77 16.75
CA SER A 225 15.40 -9.47 15.43
C SER A 225 15.34 -8.00 15.00
N THR A 226 14.81 -7.09 15.84
CA THR A 226 14.75 -5.66 15.49
C THR A 226 16.12 -5.02 15.48
N PHE A 227 16.30 -4.03 14.59
CA PHE A 227 17.57 -3.33 14.48
C PHE A 227 17.73 -2.30 15.61
N PHE A 228 16.66 -1.54 15.90
CA PHE A 228 16.60 -0.54 16.96
C PHE A 228 15.45 -0.79 17.93
N ARG A 229 15.56 -0.23 19.14
CA ARG A 229 14.50 -0.22 20.16
C ARG A 229 14.38 1.18 20.75
N ARG A 230 14.10 2.18 19.90
CA ARG A 230 14.13 3.59 20.26
C ARG A 230 12.88 3.94 21.07
N LEU A 231 13.06 4.17 22.36
CA LEU A 231 12.06 4.65 23.29
C LEU A 231 12.12 6.17 23.45
N SER A 232 11.03 6.79 23.89
CA SER A 232 10.98 8.24 24.09
C SER A 232 10.19 8.59 25.35
N TRP A 233 10.67 9.61 26.08
CA TRP A 233 10.02 10.14 27.26
C TRP A 233 9.07 11.27 26.85
N SER A 234 7.87 11.26 27.42
CA SER A 234 6.87 12.30 27.23
C SER A 234 7.37 13.67 27.73
N PRO A 235 7.01 14.77 27.04
CA PRO A 235 7.44 16.12 27.42
C PRO A 235 6.84 16.62 28.75
N ASP A 236 5.75 16.00 29.20
CA ASP A 236 5.15 16.24 30.52
C ASP A 236 5.86 15.47 31.66
N GLY A 237 6.84 14.62 31.33
CA GLY A 237 7.62 13.82 32.26
C GLY A 237 6.87 12.61 32.86
N ALA A 238 5.62 12.35 32.49
CA ALA A 238 4.76 11.35 33.15
C ALA A 238 4.93 9.92 32.62
N HIS A 239 5.31 9.78 31.35
CA HIS A 239 5.32 8.49 30.64
C HIS A 239 6.57 8.28 29.78
N ILE A 240 6.95 7.02 29.61
CA ILE A 240 7.89 6.55 28.60
C ILE A 240 7.10 5.68 27.62
N THR A 241 7.22 5.93 26.33
CA THR A 241 6.72 4.98 25.33
C THR A 241 7.88 4.15 24.83
N ALA A 242 7.83 2.86 25.15
CA ALA A 242 8.83 1.88 24.76
C ALA A 242 8.37 1.10 23.52
N SER A 243 9.27 0.99 22.56
CA SER A 243 9.10 0.25 21.31
C SER A 243 9.20 -1.27 21.53
N ASN A 244 8.91 -2.08 20.52
CA ASN A 244 9.13 -3.53 20.50
C ASN A 244 8.53 -4.31 21.69
N ALA A 245 7.35 -3.92 22.14
CA ALA A 245 6.57 -4.68 23.11
C ALA A 245 5.54 -5.55 22.38
N THR A 246 5.10 -6.63 23.04
CA THR A 246 4.04 -7.49 22.52
C THR A 246 3.01 -7.79 23.60
N ASN A 247 1.79 -8.10 23.15
CA ASN A 247 0.73 -8.63 23.97
C ASN A 247 0.21 -9.93 23.34
N ASN A 248 -0.61 -10.66 24.09
CA ASN A 248 -1.21 -11.93 23.66
C ASN A 248 -0.14 -12.91 23.15
N LYS A 249 0.86 -13.23 23.99
CA LYS A 249 1.93 -14.20 23.69
C LYS A 249 2.73 -13.91 22.41
N GLY A 250 2.99 -12.64 22.12
CA GLY A 250 3.75 -12.24 20.93
C GLY A 250 2.93 -12.02 19.66
N PHE A 251 1.61 -12.24 19.66
CA PHE A 251 0.78 -12.10 18.46
C PHE A 251 0.37 -10.67 18.14
N VAL A 252 0.40 -9.76 19.12
CA VAL A 252 0.01 -8.35 18.93
C VAL A 252 1.20 -7.46 19.24
N PHE A 253 1.71 -6.75 18.23
CA PHE A 253 2.77 -5.77 18.39
C PHE A 253 2.21 -4.48 18.99
N ILE A 254 2.87 -3.96 20.01
CA ILE A 254 2.43 -2.77 20.74
C ILE A 254 3.62 -1.84 21.03
N ALA A 255 3.32 -0.57 21.24
CA ALA A 255 4.20 0.30 22.01
C ALA A 255 3.69 0.36 23.47
N ALA A 256 4.54 -0.03 24.42
CA ALA A 256 4.19 -0.06 25.83
C ALA A 256 4.38 1.33 26.44
N VAL A 257 3.36 1.87 27.11
CA VAL A 257 3.44 3.16 27.79
C VAL A 257 3.69 2.91 29.28
N ILE A 258 4.93 3.14 29.71
CA ILE A 258 5.40 2.97 31.08
C ILE A 258 5.16 4.26 31.86
N THR A 259 4.52 4.16 33.02
CA THR A 259 4.19 5.33 33.85
C THR A 259 5.31 5.59 34.88
N ARG A 260 5.73 6.85 35.00
CA ARG A 260 6.73 7.28 35.99
C ARG A 260 6.27 6.98 37.41
N GLY A 261 7.20 6.56 38.27
CA GLY A 261 6.96 6.31 39.69
C GLY A 261 6.40 4.92 39.97
N THR A 262 5.39 4.45 39.22
CA THR A 262 4.94 3.05 39.32
C THR A 262 5.79 2.10 38.48
N TRP A 263 6.38 2.60 37.38
CA TRP A 263 7.13 1.84 36.39
C TRP A 263 6.34 0.65 35.82
N THR A 264 5.02 0.78 35.78
CA THR A 264 4.08 -0.19 35.19
C THR A 264 3.65 0.25 33.79
N SER A 265 3.26 -0.74 32.99
CA SER A 265 2.89 -0.59 31.57
C SER A 265 1.44 -1.01 31.37
N ASP A 266 0.53 -0.28 32.01
CA ASP A 266 -0.90 -0.58 31.99
C ASP A 266 -1.57 -0.10 30.70
N ILE A 267 -0.90 0.80 29.96
CA ILE A 267 -1.37 1.37 28.71
C ILE A 267 -0.50 0.82 27.57
N SER A 268 -1.15 0.40 26.48
CA SER A 268 -0.50 -0.05 25.25
C SER A 268 -1.11 0.64 24.05
N LEU A 269 -0.25 1.10 23.13
CA LEU A 269 -0.67 1.63 21.84
C LEU A 269 -0.64 0.48 20.82
N VAL A 270 -1.81 0.15 20.28
CA VAL A 270 -2.04 -1.02 19.42
C VAL A 270 -2.49 -0.54 18.04
N GLY A 271 -1.88 -1.05 16.98
CA GLY A 271 -2.32 -0.72 15.61
C GLY A 271 -1.34 -1.02 14.49
N HIS A 272 -0.07 -1.26 14.82
CA HIS A 272 0.94 -1.68 13.86
C HIS A 272 0.85 -3.19 13.57
N GLU A 273 1.06 -3.57 12.31
CA GLU A 273 0.98 -4.95 11.83
C GLU A 273 2.24 -5.76 12.13
N ASN A 274 3.34 -5.05 12.41
CA ASN A 274 4.62 -5.62 12.78
C ASN A 274 5.27 -4.79 13.89
N THR A 275 6.48 -5.15 14.27
CA THR A 275 7.20 -4.62 15.41
C THR A 275 7.39 -3.11 15.31
N VAL A 276 7.00 -2.40 16.37
CA VAL A 276 7.30 -0.96 16.52
C VAL A 276 8.78 -0.82 16.85
N GLU A 277 9.57 -0.14 16.02
CA GLU A 277 11.02 0.04 16.22
C GLU A 277 11.35 1.38 16.89
N VAL A 278 10.48 2.37 16.74
CA VAL A 278 10.74 3.76 17.17
C VAL A 278 9.50 4.38 17.80
N ALA A 279 9.67 5.02 18.95
CA ALA A 279 8.74 5.97 19.52
C ALA A 279 9.43 7.34 19.64
N ALA A 280 8.74 8.41 19.27
CA ALA A 280 9.24 9.79 19.37
C ALA A 280 8.12 10.72 19.83
N TYR A 281 8.22 11.23 21.05
CA TYR A 281 7.32 12.27 21.53
C TYR A 281 7.59 13.61 20.84
N ASN A 282 6.52 14.35 20.62
CA ASN A 282 6.57 15.76 20.31
C ASN A 282 7.24 16.51 21.48
N PRO A 283 8.10 17.52 21.24
CA PRO A 283 8.81 18.22 22.31
C PRO A 283 7.90 19.04 23.24
N HIS A 284 6.66 19.29 22.83
CA HIS A 284 5.71 20.11 23.56
C HIS A 284 4.58 19.31 24.23
N ILE A 285 4.13 19.80 25.37
CA ILE A 285 2.82 19.43 25.95
C ILE A 285 1.69 20.19 25.24
N PHE A 286 0.51 19.57 25.19
CA PHE A 286 -0.68 20.11 24.53
C PHE A 286 -1.80 20.35 25.54
N LEU A 287 -2.42 21.53 25.51
CA LEU A 287 -3.59 21.91 26.28
C LEU A 287 -4.85 21.54 25.51
N ARG A 288 -5.73 20.72 26.12
CA ARG A 288 -7.01 20.36 25.50
C ARG A 288 -7.98 21.52 25.44
N ASN A 289 -7.94 22.36 26.48
CA ASN A 289 -8.62 23.63 26.51
C ASN A 289 -7.58 24.72 26.81
N PRO A 290 -7.19 25.53 25.81
CA PRO A 290 -6.24 26.62 25.99
C PRO A 290 -6.70 27.69 27.00
N SER A 291 -8.00 27.78 27.26
CA SER A 291 -8.59 28.72 28.22
C SER A 291 -8.59 28.19 29.67
N ALA A 292 -8.31 26.90 29.87
CA ALA A 292 -8.29 26.26 31.19
C ALA A 292 -6.87 26.23 31.77
N PRO A 293 -6.72 26.19 33.11
CA PRO A 293 -5.40 26.19 33.74
C PRO A 293 -4.59 24.94 33.40
N VAL A 294 -3.28 25.07 33.56
CA VAL A 294 -2.30 24.02 33.26
C VAL A 294 -2.30 23.00 34.40
N ALA A 295 -3.09 21.96 34.21
CA ALA A 295 -3.26 20.86 35.16
C ALA A 295 -3.17 19.51 34.45
N THR A 296 -2.84 18.45 35.18
CA THR A 296 -2.73 17.08 34.67
C THR A 296 -4.00 16.62 33.93
N SER A 297 -5.17 17.16 34.29
CA SER A 297 -6.44 16.91 33.62
C SER A 297 -6.56 17.57 32.24
N ASN A 298 -5.90 18.72 32.04
CA ASN A 298 -6.00 19.55 30.84
C ASN A 298 -4.81 19.38 29.88
N ILE A 299 -3.73 18.73 30.31
CA ILE A 299 -2.60 18.43 29.43
C ILE A 299 -2.75 17.07 28.74
N CYS A 300 -2.07 16.93 27.61
CA CYS A 300 -1.78 15.68 26.93
C CYS A 300 -0.47 15.80 26.15
N SER A 301 0.04 14.67 25.69
CA SER A 301 1.29 14.57 24.95
C SER A 301 1.01 13.87 23.62
N VAL A 302 1.76 14.22 22.58
CA VAL A 302 1.68 13.60 21.26
C VAL A 302 2.91 12.73 21.03
N VAL A 303 2.70 11.50 20.56
CA VAL A 303 3.78 10.54 20.27
C VAL A 303 3.62 9.97 18.86
N ALA A 304 4.70 9.99 18.10
CA ALA A 304 4.81 9.30 16.82
C ALA A 304 5.44 7.93 17.03
N LEU A 305 4.93 6.92 16.34
CA LEU A 305 5.44 5.56 16.30
C LEU A 305 5.82 5.21 14.86
N GLY A 306 6.95 4.51 14.70
CA GLY A 306 7.41 3.95 13.44
C GLY A 306 7.71 2.47 13.59
N ALA A 307 7.31 1.68 12.60
CA ALA A 307 7.37 0.23 12.67
C ALA A 307 7.96 -0.43 11.42
N ASP A 308 8.24 -1.73 11.56
CA ASP A 308 8.72 -2.62 10.49
C ASP A 308 7.64 -2.87 9.41
N ASP A 309 6.39 -2.55 9.70
CA ASP A 309 5.28 -2.57 8.73
C ASP A 309 5.28 -1.37 7.76
N ARG A 310 6.35 -0.56 7.76
CA ARG A 310 6.55 0.60 6.88
C ARG A 310 5.57 1.76 7.13
N SER A 311 4.87 1.75 8.27
CA SER A 311 3.88 2.76 8.61
C SER A 311 4.30 3.65 9.77
N VAL A 312 3.85 4.91 9.73
CA VAL A 312 3.97 5.88 10.83
C VAL A 312 2.58 6.11 11.42
N SER A 313 2.46 6.03 12.73
CA SER A 313 1.23 6.43 13.43
C SER A 313 1.51 7.54 14.45
N VAL A 314 0.56 8.45 14.63
CA VAL A 314 0.68 9.56 15.59
C VAL A 314 -0.47 9.48 16.57
N TRP A 315 -0.17 9.49 17.86
CA TRP A 315 -1.10 9.27 18.95
C TRP A 315 -1.10 10.46 19.91
N GLN A 316 -2.23 10.68 20.54
CA GLN A 316 -2.35 11.61 21.67
C GLN A 316 -2.67 10.81 22.92
N THR A 317 -1.94 11.03 24.02
CA THR A 317 -1.98 10.17 25.23
C THR A 317 -3.35 10.01 25.89
N LYS A 318 -4.31 10.86 25.54
CA LYS A 318 -5.66 10.89 26.12
C LYS A 318 -6.76 10.58 25.10
N SER A 319 -6.37 10.23 23.87
CA SER A 319 -7.25 9.72 22.83
C SER A 319 -7.16 8.20 22.78
N ALA A 320 -8.30 7.53 22.61
CA ALA A 320 -8.35 6.08 22.39
C ALA A 320 -7.98 5.68 20.95
N ARG A 321 -7.81 6.66 20.05
CA ARG A 321 -7.51 6.46 18.63
C ARG A 321 -6.29 7.29 18.21
N PRO A 322 -5.49 6.80 17.25
CA PRO A 322 -4.42 7.61 16.67
C PRO A 322 -5.01 8.82 15.95
N LEU A 323 -4.30 9.95 16.01
CA LEU A 323 -4.57 11.14 15.20
C LEU A 323 -4.32 10.84 13.72
N ILE A 324 -3.22 10.13 13.42
CA ILE A 324 -2.81 9.79 12.05
C ILE A 324 -2.32 8.35 11.99
N VAL A 325 -2.64 7.67 10.89
CA VAL A 325 -2.03 6.41 10.48
C VAL A 325 -1.65 6.53 9.00
N ALA A 326 -0.36 6.70 8.73
CA ALA A 326 0.20 6.73 7.39
C ALA A 326 0.82 5.36 7.08
N LYS A 327 0.14 4.58 6.24
CA LYS A 327 0.62 3.25 5.79
C LYS A 327 1.50 3.37 4.55
N GLU A 328 2.41 2.39 4.39
CA GLU A 328 3.30 2.29 3.22
C GLU A 328 4.07 3.57 2.90
N VAL A 329 4.54 4.27 3.94
CA VAL A 329 5.33 5.51 3.79
C VAL A 329 6.67 5.24 3.09
N PHE A 330 7.19 4.03 3.31
CA PHE A 330 8.50 3.57 2.85
C PHE A 330 8.43 2.18 2.21
N ASP A 331 9.46 1.81 1.45
CA ASP A 331 9.59 0.47 0.86
C ASP A 331 10.18 -0.54 1.86
N ARG A 332 10.73 -0.05 2.98
CA ARG A 332 11.34 -0.82 4.07
C ARG A 332 11.07 -0.17 5.42
N GLN A 333 11.41 -0.87 6.50
CA GLN A 333 11.19 -0.45 7.88
C GLN A 333 11.69 0.95 8.21
N ILE A 334 10.97 1.61 9.12
CA ILE A 334 11.31 2.93 9.66
C ILE A 334 12.39 2.76 10.71
N MET A 335 13.51 3.46 10.51
CA MET A 335 14.66 3.38 11.39
C MET A 335 14.62 4.43 12.48
N ASP A 336 14.15 5.64 12.20
CA ASP A 336 14.20 6.77 13.15
C ASP A 336 13.11 7.81 12.89
N LEU A 337 12.75 8.55 13.94
CA LEU A 337 11.75 9.62 13.93
C LEU A 337 12.28 10.83 14.71
N SER A 338 12.05 12.04 14.21
CA SER A 338 12.46 13.28 14.88
C SER A 338 11.46 14.40 14.62
N TRP A 339 10.93 14.98 15.69
CA TRP A 339 10.07 16.16 15.65
C TRP A 339 10.91 17.43 15.61
N SER A 340 10.51 18.40 14.78
CA SER A 340 10.99 19.77 14.86
C SER A 340 10.67 20.38 16.22
N TRP A 341 11.52 21.32 16.64
CA TRP A 341 11.38 21.95 17.95
C TRP A 341 10.04 22.69 18.12
N ASP A 342 9.49 23.26 17.05
CA ASP A 342 8.16 23.90 17.06
C ASP A 342 6.99 22.90 17.21
N GLY A 343 7.27 21.59 17.19
CA GLY A 343 6.27 20.54 17.30
C GLY A 343 5.38 20.34 16.06
N MET A 344 5.64 21.04 14.95
CA MET A 344 4.76 21.02 13.77
C MET A 344 5.24 20.15 12.61
N THR A 345 6.48 19.67 12.64
CA THR A 345 7.03 18.84 11.57
C THR A 345 7.65 17.57 12.12
N LEU A 346 7.24 16.42 11.59
CA LEU A 346 7.83 15.12 11.90
C LEU A 346 8.66 14.63 10.71
N TYR A 347 9.92 14.29 10.97
CA TYR A 347 10.83 13.66 10.02
C TYR A 347 10.96 12.17 10.33
N ALA A 348 10.86 11.33 9.31
CA ALA A 348 11.04 9.88 9.40
C ALA A 348 12.14 9.42 8.44
N ALA A 349 12.98 8.47 8.87
CA ALA A 349 14.01 7.85 8.05
C ALA A 349 13.77 6.34 7.91
N SER A 350 14.15 5.78 6.75
CA SER A 350 13.98 4.35 6.45
C SER A 350 15.26 3.70 5.95
N SER A 351 15.34 2.38 6.16
CA SER A 351 16.39 1.55 5.58
C SER A 351 16.31 1.42 4.06
N ASP A 352 15.24 1.91 3.41
CA ASP A 352 15.17 2.06 1.94
C ASP A 352 16.07 3.18 1.39
N GLY A 353 16.65 3.99 2.29
CA GLY A 353 17.56 5.08 1.95
C GLY A 353 16.87 6.41 1.64
N THR A 354 15.61 6.56 2.05
CA THR A 354 14.83 7.80 1.91
C THR A 354 14.37 8.34 3.26
N ILE A 355 13.93 9.61 3.26
CA ILE A 355 13.21 10.21 4.37
C ILE A 355 11.80 10.62 3.93
N ALA A 356 10.89 10.72 4.89
CA ALA A 356 9.56 11.27 4.71
C ALA A 356 9.32 12.37 5.75
N VAL A 357 8.52 13.37 5.39
CA VAL A 357 8.26 14.55 6.21
C VAL A 357 6.77 14.81 6.28
N PHE A 358 6.25 14.91 7.49
CA PHE A 358 4.86 15.21 7.81
C PHE A 358 4.82 16.59 8.45
N ALA A 359 4.38 17.60 7.69
CA ALA A 359 4.20 18.96 8.19
C ALA A 359 2.72 19.18 8.52
N PHE A 360 2.45 19.46 9.78
CA PHE A 360 1.10 19.66 10.32
C PHE A 360 0.71 21.12 10.21
N GLU A 361 -0.56 21.37 9.92
CA GLU A 361 -1.14 22.70 10.04
C GLU A 361 -1.53 22.97 11.49
N GLN A 362 -1.63 24.25 11.84
CA GLN A 362 -1.82 24.66 13.24
C GLN A 362 -3.15 24.18 13.84
N ASP A 363 -4.16 23.97 13.00
CA ASP A 363 -5.48 23.42 13.32
C ASP A 363 -5.47 21.89 13.50
N GLU A 364 -4.46 21.18 12.98
CA GLU A 364 -4.35 19.73 13.15
C GLU A 364 -3.69 19.33 14.48
N LEU A 365 -2.81 20.21 14.99
CA LEU A 365 -2.09 20.07 16.26
C LEU A 365 -2.38 21.24 17.18
N GLU A 366 -3.66 21.49 17.45
CA GLU A 366 -4.11 22.57 18.33
C GLU A 366 -3.64 22.38 19.78
N GLY A 367 -3.42 23.53 20.45
CA GLY A 367 -3.19 23.56 21.89
C GLY A 367 -1.74 23.38 22.33
N ILE A 368 -0.74 23.50 21.45
CA ILE A 368 0.67 23.53 21.88
C ILE A 368 0.87 24.55 23.00
N ALA A 369 1.36 24.07 24.15
CA ALA A 369 1.63 24.93 25.29
C ALA A 369 2.98 25.64 25.11
N PRO A 370 3.10 26.91 25.55
CA PRO A 370 4.39 27.59 25.60
C PRO A 370 5.41 26.84 26.48
N HIS A 371 6.69 26.88 26.11
CA HIS A 371 7.76 26.18 26.85
C HIS A 371 7.81 26.58 28.34
N SER A 372 7.57 27.85 28.66
CA SER A 372 7.53 28.34 30.05
C SER A 372 6.46 27.63 30.89
N VAL A 373 5.34 27.24 30.27
CA VAL A 373 4.26 26.49 30.93
C VAL A 373 4.69 25.05 31.20
N GLN A 374 5.40 24.45 30.24
CA GLN A 374 5.96 23.11 30.39
C GLN A 374 7.01 23.08 31.51
N GLU A 375 7.95 24.04 31.54
CA GLU A 375 8.92 24.18 32.64
C GLU A 375 8.25 24.32 34.00
N GLN A 376 7.22 25.17 34.12
CA GLN A 376 6.43 25.31 35.34
C GLN A 376 5.68 24.02 35.73
N TYR A 377 5.26 23.23 34.75
CA TYR A 377 4.66 21.93 35.02
C TYR A 377 5.71 20.94 35.53
N LEU A 378 6.87 20.88 34.87
CA LEU A 378 7.98 20.00 35.23
C LEU A 378 8.60 20.35 36.59
N SER A 379 8.57 21.62 37.00
CA SER A 379 9.08 22.03 38.32
C SER A 379 8.31 21.37 39.48
N LYS A 380 7.10 20.84 39.25
CA LYS A 380 6.31 20.10 40.25
C LYS A 380 6.98 18.79 40.68
N PHE A 381 7.86 18.23 39.85
CA PHE A 381 8.63 17.03 40.22
C PHE A 381 9.74 17.34 41.24
N GLY A 382 10.12 18.62 41.42
CA GLY A 382 10.99 19.06 42.52
C GLY A 382 12.43 18.53 42.47
N PHE A 383 12.86 17.93 41.36
CA PHE A 383 14.20 17.37 41.23
C PHE A 383 15.25 18.48 41.07
N THR A 384 16.34 18.36 41.82
CA THR A 384 17.52 19.20 41.65
C THR A 384 18.70 18.30 41.28
N PRO A 385 19.35 18.51 40.12
CA PRO A 385 20.47 17.67 39.72
C PRO A 385 21.63 17.78 40.73
N PRO A 386 22.33 16.67 41.06
CA PRO A 386 23.50 16.73 41.93
C PRO A 386 24.59 17.64 41.34
N PRO A 387 25.60 18.10 42.11
CA PRO A 387 26.77 18.75 41.51
C PRO A 387 27.51 17.76 40.59
N LEU A 388 28.12 18.27 39.52
CA LEU A 388 29.05 17.47 38.71
C LEU A 388 30.37 17.27 39.48
N PRO A 389 31.13 16.20 39.22
CA PRO A 389 32.46 16.02 39.78
C PRO A 389 33.36 17.24 39.53
N GLU A 390 34.32 17.48 40.42
CA GLU A 390 35.25 18.60 40.27
C GLU A 390 35.95 18.57 38.90
N GLY A 391 36.11 19.74 38.28
CA GLY A 391 36.66 19.87 36.92
C GLY A 391 35.68 19.54 35.78
N HIS A 392 34.48 19.04 36.08
CA HIS A 392 33.46 18.67 35.08
C HIS A 392 32.30 19.67 34.99
N SER A 393 32.33 20.75 35.78
CA SER A 393 31.38 21.86 35.70
C SER A 393 31.92 23.00 34.81
N ARG A 394 31.06 23.94 34.41
CA ARG A 394 31.47 25.17 33.70
C ARG A 394 32.42 25.97 34.60
N VAL A 395 33.72 25.97 34.31
CA VAL A 395 34.67 26.90 34.92
C VAL A 395 34.36 28.30 34.40
N PHE A 396 33.72 29.13 35.21
CA PHE A 396 33.75 30.58 34.98
C PHE A 396 35.15 31.07 35.31
N SER A 397 35.97 31.36 34.30
CA SER A 397 37.17 32.17 34.51
C SER A 397 36.73 33.61 34.78
N SER A 398 36.69 34.00 36.05
CA SER A 398 36.52 35.38 36.48
C SER A 398 37.79 36.18 36.16
N SER A 399 37.89 36.71 34.94
CA SER A 399 38.80 37.80 34.64
C SER A 399 38.22 38.70 33.55
N HIS A 400 37.35 39.63 33.96
CA HIS A 400 37.50 41.06 33.70
C HIS A 400 36.33 41.82 34.35
N ASN A 401 36.66 42.62 35.36
CA ASN A 401 35.80 43.67 35.89
C ASN A 401 35.46 44.68 34.78
N ALA A 402 34.19 44.79 34.43
CA ALA A 402 33.60 46.03 33.93
C ALA A 402 32.14 46.09 34.42
N THR A 403 31.90 47.10 35.25
CA THR A 403 30.63 47.48 35.91
C THR A 403 29.40 47.43 35.00
N ALA A 404 28.34 46.77 35.48
CA ALA A 404 27.01 46.83 34.89
C ALA A 404 26.32 48.18 35.23
N PRO A 405 25.61 48.83 34.28
CA PRO A 405 24.69 49.89 34.63
C PRO A 405 23.30 49.29 34.95
N GLU A 406 22.73 49.73 36.07
CA GLU A 406 21.36 49.46 36.50
C GLU A 406 20.33 50.02 35.52
N VAL A 407 19.28 49.26 35.22
CA VAL A 407 18.08 49.77 34.53
C VAL A 407 16.95 49.87 35.55
N ARG A 408 16.58 51.12 35.81
CA ARG A 408 15.46 51.54 36.65
C ARG A 408 14.14 51.32 35.90
N THR A 409 13.21 50.63 36.54
CA THR A 409 11.83 50.42 36.09
C THR A 409 10.99 51.69 36.26
N GLN A 410 10.11 52.00 35.29
CA GLN A 410 8.76 52.52 35.52
C GLN A 410 7.85 52.37 34.27
N PRO A 411 6.51 52.29 34.42
CA PRO A 411 5.59 51.67 33.47
C PRO A 411 4.57 52.63 32.83
N ALA A 412 4.04 52.27 31.65
CA ALA A 412 2.74 52.65 31.03
C ALA A 412 2.83 52.32 29.52
N ALA A 413 1.80 51.99 28.75
CA ALA A 413 0.43 51.52 28.94
C ALA A 413 0.00 50.96 27.56
N PHE A 414 -1.00 50.09 27.55
CA PHE A 414 -1.69 49.53 26.38
C PHE A 414 -2.05 50.56 25.30
N ASP A 415 -1.84 50.23 24.02
CA ASP A 415 -2.93 50.22 23.03
C ASP A 415 -2.57 49.42 21.76
N THR A 416 -3.58 49.19 20.93
CA THR A 416 -3.90 47.94 20.22
C THR A 416 -3.55 47.97 18.71
N MET A 417 -3.27 46.78 18.14
CA MET A 417 -3.62 46.29 16.77
C MET A 417 -2.48 45.74 15.87
N THR A 418 -2.45 44.40 15.80
CA THR A 418 -2.40 43.48 14.62
C THR A 418 -1.51 43.71 13.38
N VAL A 419 -0.69 42.67 13.15
CA VAL A 419 -0.30 41.97 11.90
C VAL A 419 0.95 42.45 11.13
N GLY A 420 1.95 41.55 11.13
CA GLY A 420 2.72 41.17 9.93
C GLY A 420 4.18 41.61 9.88
N GLY A 421 5.11 40.65 9.95
CA GLY A 421 6.48 40.82 9.44
C GLY A 421 7.56 40.09 10.21
N GLU A 422 8.09 39.03 9.61
CA GLU A 422 9.32 38.33 9.99
C GLU A 422 10.50 39.30 10.24
N VAL A 423 11.28 39.09 11.30
CA VAL A 423 12.59 39.71 11.46
C VAL A 423 13.67 38.63 11.51
N VAL A 424 14.33 38.45 10.36
CA VAL A 424 15.58 37.70 10.23
C VAL A 424 16.72 38.58 10.75
N ASN A 425 17.39 38.17 11.82
CA ASN A 425 18.62 38.83 12.27
C ASN A 425 19.78 38.47 11.33
N ILE A 426 20.15 39.40 10.45
CA ILE A 426 21.35 39.31 9.60
C ILE A 426 22.54 39.85 10.39
N LEU A 427 23.50 38.98 10.71
CA LEU A 427 24.83 39.39 11.20
C LEU A 427 25.73 39.77 10.01
N VAL A 428 26.02 41.07 9.88
CA VAL A 428 26.99 41.62 8.91
C VAL A 428 28.38 41.67 9.54
N ALA A 429 29.31 40.84 9.07
CA ALA A 429 30.72 40.94 9.44
C ALA A 429 31.47 41.92 8.51
N LYS A 430 32.09 42.92 9.15
CA LYS A 430 32.83 44.02 8.52
C LYS A 430 34.13 43.51 7.87
N ARG A 431 34.32 43.86 6.60
CA ARG A 431 35.46 43.45 5.76
C ARG A 431 36.71 44.25 6.13
N ASN A 432 37.87 43.60 6.27
CA ASN A 432 39.16 44.27 6.06
C ASN A 432 40.21 43.30 5.48
N ASN A 433 40.86 43.76 4.41
CA ASN A 433 41.84 43.05 3.59
C ASN A 433 43.25 43.15 4.19
N LYS A 434 44.05 42.07 4.09
CA LYS A 434 45.46 42.14 3.63
C LYS A 434 46.04 40.76 3.29
N LYS A 435 46.67 40.71 2.11
CA LYS A 435 47.36 39.59 1.46
C LYS A 435 48.64 39.17 2.20
N LYS A 436 49.03 37.89 2.13
CA LYS A 436 50.29 37.44 1.50
C LYS A 436 50.37 35.91 1.37
N ARG A 437 51.10 35.50 0.34
CA ARG A 437 51.23 34.20 -0.34
C ARG A 437 52.65 33.69 -0.14
N VAL A 438 52.88 32.41 0.18
CA VAL A 438 54.06 31.60 -0.21
C VAL A 438 53.66 30.12 -0.15
N GLY A 439 54.13 29.30 -1.10
CA GLY A 439 53.87 27.85 -1.19
C GLY A 439 55.13 26.99 -1.30
N LEU A 440 54.93 25.74 -1.78
CA LEU A 440 55.89 24.66 -2.12
C LEU A 440 56.50 23.95 -0.88
N THR A 441 56.77 22.64 -0.80
CA THR A 441 56.96 21.54 -1.79
C THR A 441 57.10 20.20 -1.07
N ASN A 442 56.64 19.12 -1.75
CA ASN A 442 57.18 17.75 -1.92
C ASN A 442 57.86 16.95 -0.79
N VAL A 443 57.58 15.63 -0.79
CA VAL A 443 58.50 14.44 -0.78
C VAL A 443 57.59 13.20 -0.50
N SER A 444 57.21 12.37 -1.50
CA SER A 444 57.79 11.06 -1.91
C SER A 444 58.09 10.11 -0.72
N SER A 445 57.78 8.81 -0.68
CA SER A 445 57.60 7.76 -1.70
C SER A 445 57.16 6.42 -1.04
N LEU A 446 56.44 5.61 -1.83
CA LEU A 446 56.27 4.13 -1.93
C LEU A 446 57.40 3.22 -1.34
N PRO A 447 57.21 1.86 -1.16
CA PRO A 447 56.50 0.97 -2.09
C PRO A 447 55.70 -0.27 -1.59
N SER A 448 54.75 -0.61 -2.47
CA SER A 448 54.11 -1.86 -2.91
C SER A 448 54.71 -3.26 -2.60
N ALA A 449 53.79 -4.22 -2.39
CA ALA A 449 53.76 -5.60 -2.93
C ALA A 449 52.28 -6.09 -2.87
N GLY A 450 51.64 -6.81 -3.79
CA GLY A 450 52.02 -7.50 -5.03
C GLY A 450 51.20 -8.81 -5.11
N GLY A 451 50.33 -8.97 -6.12
CA GLY A 451 49.77 -10.27 -6.55
C GLY A 451 48.24 -10.38 -6.67
N GLY A 452 47.70 -10.35 -7.90
CA GLY A 452 46.40 -10.96 -8.27
C GLY A 452 46.61 -12.39 -8.83
N PRO A 453 45.78 -12.94 -9.73
CA PRO A 453 44.42 -12.53 -10.18
C PRO A 453 43.44 -13.72 -10.45
N SER A 454 42.16 -13.44 -10.73
CA SER A 454 41.34 -14.07 -11.81
C SER A 454 39.89 -13.51 -11.76
N SER A 455 39.50 -12.60 -12.66
CA SER A 455 38.79 -12.81 -13.94
C SER A 455 37.54 -13.71 -13.83
N TYR A 456 36.33 -13.26 -14.18
CA TYR A 456 35.89 -13.12 -15.57
C TYR A 456 34.82 -12.03 -15.82
N SER A 457 34.97 -11.39 -16.98
CA SER A 457 34.12 -10.46 -17.72
C SER A 457 32.76 -11.06 -18.13
N SER A 458 31.71 -10.32 -18.50
CA SER A 458 31.61 -9.45 -19.69
C SER A 458 30.17 -8.91 -19.77
N LYS A 459 29.98 -7.60 -19.93
CA LYS A 459 29.69 -6.83 -21.16
C LYS A 459 28.21 -6.48 -21.36
N ARG A 460 27.99 -5.19 -21.07
CA ARG A 460 27.01 -4.23 -21.59
C ARG A 460 26.95 -4.24 -23.14
N ALA A 461 25.78 -3.92 -23.69
CA ALA A 461 25.67 -3.14 -24.92
C ALA A 461 24.38 -2.30 -24.90
N SER A 462 24.52 -1.07 -25.37
CA SER A 462 23.63 0.09 -25.32
C SER A 462 23.32 0.59 -26.74
N PHE A 463 22.60 1.72 -26.82
CA PHE A 463 22.40 2.69 -27.93
C PHE A 463 20.99 2.68 -28.57
N LEU A 464 20.07 3.63 -28.28
CA LEU A 464 19.91 5.08 -28.67
C LEU A 464 19.18 5.26 -30.03
N PRO A 465 18.58 6.43 -30.41
CA PRO A 465 18.17 7.64 -29.65
C PRO A 465 16.78 8.26 -30.05
N ASP A 466 16.51 9.42 -29.44
CA ASP A 466 15.41 10.42 -29.50
C ASP A 466 14.81 10.87 -30.86
N SER A 467 13.60 11.44 -30.80
CA SER A 467 13.35 12.79 -31.38
C SER A 467 12.13 13.52 -30.76
N ASP A 468 12.37 14.78 -30.39
CA ASP A 468 11.45 15.85 -29.94
C ASP A 468 10.46 16.30 -31.03
N ILE A 469 9.34 16.95 -30.63
CA ILE A 469 8.92 18.29 -31.09
C ILE A 469 7.85 18.90 -30.15
N LYS A 470 8.03 20.20 -29.93
CA LYS A 470 7.41 21.24 -29.08
C LYS A 470 6.39 22.05 -29.92
N MET A 471 5.31 22.74 -29.49
CA MET A 471 5.22 23.91 -28.58
C MET A 471 3.79 24.53 -28.57
N GLY A 472 3.44 25.20 -27.44
CA GLY A 472 2.67 26.47 -27.36
C GLY A 472 1.16 26.36 -27.04
N GLY A 473 0.51 27.15 -26.18
CA GLY A 473 0.89 28.28 -25.31
C GLY A 473 -0.36 29.03 -24.79
N SER A 474 -0.31 29.46 -23.51
CA SER A 474 -1.00 30.61 -22.83
C SER A 474 -2.54 30.76 -22.71
N LYS A 475 -3.05 30.63 -21.46
CA LYS A 475 -3.72 31.62 -20.53
C LYS A 475 -4.43 32.90 -21.08
N PRO A 476 -5.29 33.66 -20.32
CA PRO A 476 -5.64 33.59 -18.87
C PRO A 476 -7.13 33.89 -18.45
N ALA A 477 -7.34 33.82 -17.13
CA ALA A 477 -8.16 34.70 -16.25
C ALA A 477 -9.64 34.37 -15.90
N SER A 478 -9.89 34.42 -14.59
CA SER A 478 -11.16 34.31 -13.82
C SER A 478 -11.84 35.69 -13.66
N PRO A 479 -13.09 35.83 -13.11
CA PRO A 479 -13.31 35.81 -11.64
C PRO A 479 -14.70 35.34 -11.10
N LEU A 480 -14.69 34.94 -9.82
CA LEU A 480 -15.64 35.19 -8.70
C LEU A 480 -17.16 34.89 -8.77
N VAL A 481 -17.55 33.92 -7.92
CA VAL A 481 -18.65 33.83 -6.92
C VAL A 481 -19.70 34.97 -6.85
N ARG A 482 -20.99 34.60 -6.92
CA ARG A 482 -22.01 34.99 -5.90
C ARG A 482 -23.28 34.14 -5.95
N GLU A 483 -23.75 33.88 -4.74
CA GLU A 483 -24.87 33.05 -4.28
C GLU A 483 -26.27 33.64 -4.46
N SER A 484 -27.24 32.71 -4.50
CA SER A 484 -28.59 32.73 -3.90
C SER A 484 -29.64 33.75 -4.36
N PHE A 485 -30.85 33.26 -4.66
CA PHE A 485 -32.07 33.55 -3.90
C PHE A 485 -33.27 32.74 -4.47
N PHE A 486 -34.00 32.04 -3.58
CA PHE A 486 -35.46 31.90 -3.46
C PHE A 486 -35.83 30.60 -2.70
N PRO A 487 -36.94 30.58 -1.94
CA PRO A 487 -36.91 30.24 -0.52
C PRO A 487 -37.54 28.88 -0.19
N ALA A 488 -37.26 28.43 1.03
CA ALA A 488 -37.98 27.40 1.77
C ALA A 488 -38.24 27.96 3.20
N PRO A 489 -38.95 27.25 4.09
CA PRO A 489 -40.15 26.40 3.97
C PRO A 489 -41.23 26.91 4.96
N ASP A 490 -42.29 26.12 5.19
CA ASP A 490 -43.03 25.92 6.46
C ASP A 490 -44.27 25.07 6.12
N GLU A 491 -44.87 24.23 6.94
CA GLU A 491 -44.58 23.49 8.17
C GLU A 491 -45.75 22.48 8.25
N GLN A 492 -45.56 21.23 8.66
CA GLN A 492 -46.47 20.56 9.61
C GLN A 492 -46.03 19.13 9.97
N LEU A 493 -46.08 18.91 11.30
CA LEU A 493 -45.75 17.72 12.08
C LEU A 493 -46.94 16.76 12.23
N PHE A 494 -46.68 15.65 12.95
CA PHE A 494 -47.56 14.59 13.49
C PHE A 494 -47.76 13.37 12.59
N ASP A 495 -47.88 12.14 13.08
CA ASP A 495 -47.44 11.41 14.29
C ASP A 495 -47.72 9.92 14.00
N THR A 496 -46.98 9.03 14.62
CA THR A 496 -47.14 7.58 14.59
C THR A 496 -48.43 7.12 15.30
N HIS A 497 -49.21 6.20 14.71
CA HIS A 497 -49.70 4.91 15.30
C HIS A 497 -50.94 4.29 14.61
N GLN A 498 -50.85 2.96 14.43
CA GLN A 498 -51.89 1.91 14.52
C GLN A 498 -52.96 1.67 13.43
N GLU A 499 -52.80 0.48 12.82
CA GLU A 499 -53.77 -0.63 12.64
C GLU A 499 -55.24 -0.35 12.27
N TRP A 500 -55.67 -1.00 11.19
CA TRP A 500 -57.02 -1.54 11.11
C TRP A 500 -56.99 -3.00 10.65
N ASN A 501 -57.57 -3.86 11.47
CA ASN A 501 -57.99 -5.19 11.08
C ASN A 501 -59.45 -5.42 11.51
N SER A 502 -60.23 -5.90 10.54
CA SER A 502 -61.30 -6.90 10.66
C SER A 502 -62.78 -6.52 10.88
N HIS A 503 -63.58 -7.07 9.95
CA HIS A 503 -64.94 -7.65 10.02
C HIS A 503 -66.22 -6.82 10.21
N ALA A 504 -67.13 -6.95 9.22
CA ALA A 504 -68.49 -7.46 9.45
C ALA A 504 -69.08 -8.10 8.16
N ASP A 505 -69.59 -9.32 8.31
CA ASP A 505 -70.46 -10.08 7.40
C ASP A 505 -71.84 -9.41 7.20
N VAL A 506 -72.53 -9.70 6.09
CA VAL A 506 -73.77 -10.51 6.06
C VAL A 506 -74.24 -10.72 4.60
N SER A 507 -74.72 -11.94 4.38
CA SER A 507 -75.09 -12.67 3.17
C SER A 507 -76.50 -12.37 2.61
N MET A 508 -76.69 -12.57 1.29
CA MET A 508 -77.59 -13.60 0.72
C MET A 508 -77.64 -13.58 -0.84
N ALA A 509 -76.99 -14.61 -1.43
CA ALA A 509 -77.47 -15.58 -2.45
C ALA A 509 -77.83 -15.17 -3.91
N PRO A 510 -77.74 -16.09 -4.90
CA PRO A 510 -76.85 -15.93 -6.07
C PRO A 510 -77.51 -16.21 -7.45
N ASP A 511 -76.81 -15.82 -8.54
CA ASP A 511 -76.42 -16.72 -9.65
C ASP A 511 -75.64 -15.94 -10.76
N ASP A 512 -74.35 -16.25 -10.81
CA ASP A 512 -73.45 -16.43 -11.96
C ASP A 512 -73.50 -15.46 -13.15
N ALA A 513 -72.84 -14.31 -12.96
CA ALA A 513 -72.17 -13.60 -14.04
C ALA A 513 -70.65 -13.72 -13.84
N GLU A 514 -69.99 -14.58 -14.64
CA GLU A 514 -68.53 -14.68 -14.71
C GLU A 514 -67.92 -13.31 -15.06
N LEU A 515 -67.37 -12.63 -14.05
CA LEU A 515 -66.55 -11.44 -14.20
C LEU A 515 -65.24 -11.82 -14.91
N SER A 516 -65.17 -11.55 -16.21
CA SER A 516 -63.92 -11.61 -16.97
C SER A 516 -62.93 -10.58 -16.40
N LEU A 517 -61.81 -11.03 -15.85
CA LEU A 517 -60.69 -10.17 -15.45
C LEU A 517 -60.29 -9.25 -16.63
N PRO A 518 -59.90 -7.98 -16.39
CA PRO A 518 -59.48 -7.09 -17.46
C PRO A 518 -58.25 -7.67 -18.18
N VAL A 519 -58.38 -7.90 -19.49
CA VAL A 519 -57.28 -8.36 -20.35
C VAL A 519 -56.31 -7.20 -20.60
N TYR A 520 -55.11 -7.29 -20.04
CA TYR A 520 -54.05 -6.29 -20.26
C TYR A 520 -53.61 -6.27 -21.74
N ARG A 521 -53.59 -5.09 -22.37
CA ARG A 521 -53.20 -4.92 -23.78
C ARG A 521 -51.67 -4.94 -23.95
N THR A 522 -51.17 -5.70 -24.92
CA THR A 522 -49.78 -5.63 -25.38
C THR A 522 -49.68 -5.00 -26.77
N LEU A 523 -48.49 -4.50 -27.16
CA LEU A 523 -48.25 -3.96 -28.52
C LEU A 523 -48.35 -5.04 -29.61
N GLY A 524 -48.23 -6.33 -29.26
CA GLY A 524 -48.46 -7.44 -30.17
C GLY A 524 -49.95 -7.72 -30.45
N GLY A 525 -50.84 -7.41 -29.51
CA GLY A 525 -52.29 -7.64 -29.64
C GLY A 525 -52.64 -9.10 -30.00
N ASN A 526 -53.61 -9.29 -30.89
CA ASN A 526 -54.03 -10.62 -31.38
C ASN A 526 -53.24 -11.12 -32.60
N ARG A 527 -52.10 -10.48 -32.94
CA ARG A 527 -51.33 -10.83 -34.14
C ARG A 527 -50.71 -12.22 -33.99
N GLN A 528 -50.96 -13.08 -34.97
CA GLN A 528 -50.33 -14.40 -35.05
C GLN A 528 -48.96 -14.30 -35.73
N ARG A 529 -48.05 -15.20 -35.36
CA ARG A 529 -46.74 -15.33 -35.98
C ARG A 529 -46.88 -15.79 -37.43
N GLU A 530 -46.42 -14.96 -38.37
CA GLU A 530 -46.34 -15.31 -39.79
C GLU A 530 -44.94 -15.87 -40.12
N MET A 531 -44.88 -16.95 -40.91
CA MET A 531 -43.59 -17.53 -41.34
C MET A 531 -43.14 -16.91 -42.65
N VAL A 532 -42.20 -15.97 -42.57
CA VAL A 532 -41.53 -15.40 -43.75
C VAL A 532 -40.39 -16.33 -44.21
N PRO A 533 -40.25 -16.65 -45.51
CA PRO A 533 -39.11 -17.41 -46.03
C PRO A 533 -37.78 -16.71 -45.76
N VAL A 534 -36.76 -17.46 -45.35
CA VAL A 534 -35.41 -16.92 -45.14
C VAL A 534 -34.72 -16.76 -46.49
N LYS A 535 -34.35 -15.53 -46.86
CA LYS A 535 -33.52 -15.21 -48.02
C LYS A 535 -32.45 -14.20 -47.59
N GLU A 536 -31.33 -14.18 -48.29
CA GLU A 536 -30.32 -13.13 -48.14
C GLU A 536 -30.82 -11.84 -48.82
N THR A 537 -30.78 -10.73 -48.09
CA THR A 537 -31.11 -9.39 -48.61
C THR A 537 -29.80 -8.68 -48.97
N HIS A 538 -29.73 -8.10 -50.17
CA HIS A 538 -28.53 -7.49 -50.80
C HIS A 538 -27.46 -6.88 -49.86
N ASP A 539 -26.19 -7.20 -50.17
CA ASP A 539 -24.95 -6.72 -49.52
C ASP A 539 -24.88 -5.19 -49.36
N PRO A 540 -24.64 -4.67 -48.13
CA PRO A 540 -24.01 -3.37 -48.00
C PRO A 540 -22.53 -3.54 -48.33
N ALA A 541 -22.13 -2.92 -49.44
CA ALA A 541 -20.77 -2.54 -49.83
C ALA A 541 -19.64 -3.10 -48.96
N SER A 542 -18.74 -3.85 -49.62
CA SER A 542 -17.33 -3.89 -49.27
C SER A 542 -16.78 -2.47 -49.14
N VAL A 543 -16.92 -1.88 -47.95
CA VAL A 543 -16.17 -0.69 -47.57
C VAL A 543 -14.71 -1.12 -47.63
N GLY A 544 -13.97 -0.47 -48.52
CA GLY A 544 -12.73 -0.96 -49.11
C GLY A 544 -11.75 -1.55 -48.11
N ALA A 545 -10.99 -2.55 -48.58
CA ALA A 545 -9.90 -3.18 -47.87
C ALA A 545 -9.04 -2.13 -47.14
N SER A 546 -9.33 -1.93 -45.85
CA SER A 546 -8.41 -1.26 -44.95
C SER A 546 -7.25 -2.21 -44.75
N LEU A 547 -6.02 -1.73 -44.90
CA LEU A 547 -4.81 -2.44 -44.51
C LEU A 547 -4.84 -2.63 -42.98
N GLY A 548 -5.58 -3.62 -42.49
CA GLY A 548 -5.85 -3.81 -41.05
C GLY A 548 -6.65 -5.09 -40.77
N PHE A 549 -6.58 -5.56 -39.53
CA PHE A 549 -7.29 -6.73 -39.01
C PHE A 549 -8.82 -6.56 -39.08
N THR A 550 -9.54 -7.49 -39.73
CA THR A 550 -11.02 -7.46 -39.83
C THR A 550 -11.63 -8.85 -39.66
N LEU A 551 -12.73 -8.94 -38.90
CA LEU A 551 -13.52 -10.16 -38.69
C LEU A 551 -14.71 -10.25 -39.67
N PRO A 552 -15.23 -11.46 -39.98
CA PRO A 552 -16.40 -11.61 -40.84
C PRO A 552 -17.68 -11.11 -40.16
N VAL A 553 -18.57 -10.45 -40.92
CA VAL A 553 -19.87 -9.97 -40.44
C VAL A 553 -20.98 -10.93 -40.90
N PRO A 554 -21.97 -11.26 -40.07
CA PRO A 554 -23.13 -12.06 -40.48
C PRO A 554 -23.89 -11.43 -41.66
N ALA A 555 -24.36 -12.27 -42.58
CA ALA A 555 -25.17 -11.82 -43.72
C ALA A 555 -26.52 -11.27 -43.25
N SER A 556 -27.02 -10.22 -43.91
CA SER A 556 -28.36 -9.70 -43.68
C SER A 556 -29.41 -10.63 -44.28
N LEU A 557 -30.24 -11.24 -43.43
CA LEU A 557 -31.31 -12.14 -43.86
C LEU A 557 -32.69 -11.48 -43.72
N THR A 558 -33.67 -11.88 -44.54
CA THR A 558 -35.07 -11.44 -44.41
C THR A 558 -35.66 -11.76 -43.04
N ARG A 559 -35.17 -12.81 -42.39
CA ARG A 559 -35.62 -13.28 -41.07
C ARG A 559 -34.47 -13.89 -40.29
N ILE A 560 -34.26 -13.41 -39.07
CA ILE A 560 -33.28 -13.92 -38.11
C ILE A 560 -34.00 -14.23 -36.79
N THR A 561 -33.80 -15.42 -36.24
CA THR A 561 -34.51 -15.89 -35.04
C THR A 561 -33.56 -16.35 -33.96
N ALA A 562 -33.89 -16.04 -32.70
CA ALA A 562 -33.31 -16.66 -31.52
C ALA A 562 -34.42 -17.23 -30.62
N GLU A 563 -34.18 -18.38 -30.00
CA GLU A 563 -35.18 -19.13 -29.23
C GLU A 563 -34.82 -19.19 -27.74
N LEU A 564 -35.84 -19.09 -26.88
CA LEU A 564 -35.75 -19.21 -25.43
C LEU A 564 -36.72 -20.30 -24.94
N ASP A 565 -36.19 -21.25 -24.17
CA ASP A 565 -36.93 -22.34 -23.49
C ASP A 565 -37.89 -23.15 -24.39
N GLY A 566 -37.63 -23.24 -25.70
CA GLY A 566 -38.44 -24.02 -26.64
C GLY A 566 -39.79 -23.40 -27.04
N THR A 567 -40.14 -22.26 -26.46
CA THR A 567 -41.51 -21.70 -26.52
C THR A 567 -41.56 -20.21 -26.82
N HIS A 568 -40.51 -19.47 -26.48
CA HIS A 568 -40.41 -18.04 -26.73
C HIS A 568 -39.43 -17.79 -27.87
N ILE A 569 -39.77 -16.91 -28.81
CA ILE A 569 -38.95 -16.66 -30.00
C ILE A 569 -38.80 -15.16 -30.18
N PHE A 570 -37.56 -14.71 -30.30
CA PHE A 570 -37.22 -13.35 -30.70
C PHE A 570 -36.81 -13.34 -32.16
N GLU A 571 -37.45 -12.51 -32.97
CA GLU A 571 -37.31 -12.53 -34.43
C GLU A 571 -37.07 -11.13 -34.96
N GLY A 572 -36.00 -10.95 -35.73
CA GLY A 572 -35.76 -9.76 -36.54
C GLY A 572 -36.20 -10.00 -37.98
N LEU A 573 -36.99 -9.09 -38.53
CA LEU A 573 -37.52 -9.14 -39.89
C LEU A 573 -37.00 -7.96 -40.70
N ASN A 574 -36.25 -8.27 -41.77
CA ASN A 574 -35.75 -7.30 -42.73
C ASN A 574 -36.57 -7.39 -44.02
N PRO A 575 -37.24 -6.30 -44.43
CA PRO A 575 -38.08 -6.33 -45.63
C PRO A 575 -37.26 -6.31 -46.92
N GLU A 576 -37.65 -7.11 -47.92
CA GLU A 576 -36.98 -7.16 -49.24
C GLU A 576 -37.14 -5.85 -50.04
N ASN A 577 -38.23 -5.09 -49.82
CA ASN A 577 -38.65 -3.95 -50.64
C ASN A 577 -38.47 -2.57 -49.97
N GLY A 578 -37.54 -2.42 -49.02
CA GLY A 578 -37.26 -1.13 -48.36
C GLY A 578 -38.32 -0.67 -47.34
N GLY A 579 -39.12 -1.60 -46.81
CA GLY A 579 -40.01 -1.33 -45.67
C GLY A 579 -39.24 -1.09 -44.36
N PRO A 580 -39.94 -0.80 -43.26
CA PRO A 580 -39.30 -0.64 -41.96
C PRO A 580 -38.87 -2.01 -41.38
N THR A 581 -37.60 -2.13 -40.98
CA THR A 581 -37.11 -3.29 -40.23
C THR A 581 -37.84 -3.38 -38.90
N SER A 582 -38.21 -4.59 -38.48
CA SER A 582 -38.95 -4.80 -37.23
C SER A 582 -38.43 -5.98 -36.43
N VAL A 583 -38.58 -5.91 -35.12
CA VAL A 583 -38.29 -6.99 -34.19
C VAL A 583 -39.57 -7.41 -33.46
N HIS A 584 -39.75 -8.71 -33.27
CA HIS A 584 -40.95 -9.30 -32.69
C HIS A 584 -40.55 -10.32 -31.63
N PHE A 585 -41.34 -10.38 -30.56
CA PHE A 585 -41.19 -11.40 -29.53
C PHE A 585 -42.47 -12.21 -29.39
N PHE A 586 -42.36 -13.53 -29.50
CA PHE A 586 -43.48 -14.46 -29.55
C PHE A 586 -43.48 -15.42 -28.36
N LYS A 587 -44.67 -15.90 -27.99
CA LYS A 587 -44.88 -17.11 -27.18
C LYS A 587 -45.75 -18.08 -27.98
N GLY A 588 -45.15 -19.16 -28.49
CA GLY A 588 -45.80 -20.06 -29.44
C GLY A 588 -46.18 -19.32 -30.73
N LYS A 589 -47.49 -19.22 -31.02
CA LYS A 589 -48.02 -18.50 -32.19
C LYS A 589 -48.43 -17.06 -31.90
N HIS A 590 -48.39 -16.61 -30.65
CA HIS A 590 -48.89 -15.29 -30.26
C HIS A 590 -47.77 -14.26 -30.16
N THR A 591 -47.97 -13.10 -30.77
CA THR A 591 -47.05 -11.95 -30.67
C THR A 591 -47.24 -11.26 -29.33
N LEU A 592 -46.20 -11.23 -28.50
CA LEU A 592 -46.22 -10.51 -27.24
C LEU A 592 -46.02 -9.01 -27.49
N TRP A 593 -44.98 -8.64 -28.21
CA TRP A 593 -44.68 -7.25 -28.58
C TRP A 593 -43.89 -7.18 -29.88
N LEU A 594 -43.84 -5.99 -30.47
CA LEU A 594 -43.02 -5.65 -31.63
C LEU A 594 -42.47 -4.22 -31.50
N ASP A 595 -41.34 -3.96 -32.15
CA ASP A 595 -40.74 -2.62 -32.31
C ASP A 595 -40.15 -2.47 -33.73
N TYR A 596 -39.92 -1.23 -34.15
CA TYR A 596 -39.31 -0.90 -35.44
C TYR A 596 -37.90 -0.31 -35.26
N LEU A 597 -37.00 -0.69 -36.17
CA LEU A 597 -35.58 -0.35 -36.14
C LEU A 597 -35.16 0.40 -37.41
N PRO A 598 -34.21 1.35 -37.30
CA PRO A 598 -33.83 2.22 -38.42
C PRO A 598 -32.93 1.56 -39.47
N SER A 599 -32.32 0.42 -39.15
CA SER A 599 -31.35 -0.29 -40.01
C SER A 599 -31.64 -1.81 -40.00
N PRO A 600 -31.22 -2.57 -41.03
CA PRO A 600 -31.36 -4.02 -41.04
C PRO A 600 -30.70 -4.72 -39.84
N VAL A 601 -31.40 -5.69 -39.27
CA VAL A 601 -30.91 -6.55 -38.18
C VAL A 601 -30.00 -7.63 -38.78
N ILE A 602 -28.77 -7.75 -38.29
CA ILE A 602 -27.77 -8.73 -38.76
C ILE A 602 -27.56 -9.88 -37.77
N ALA A 603 -27.86 -9.67 -36.50
CA ALA A 603 -27.82 -10.70 -35.48
C ALA A 603 -28.85 -10.42 -34.38
N VAL A 604 -29.43 -11.48 -33.82
CA VAL A 604 -30.31 -11.38 -32.65
C VAL A 604 -29.91 -12.43 -31.61
N HIS A 605 -30.10 -12.11 -30.34
CA HIS A 605 -29.93 -13.06 -29.25
C HIS A 605 -30.99 -12.85 -28.18
N VAL A 606 -31.35 -13.91 -27.47
CA VAL A 606 -32.35 -13.86 -26.38
C VAL A 606 -31.82 -14.59 -25.16
N THR A 607 -32.03 -13.99 -23.99
CA THR A 607 -31.76 -14.60 -22.69
C THR A 607 -33.05 -14.65 -21.87
N SER A 608 -33.01 -15.25 -20.69
CA SER A 608 -34.13 -15.21 -19.74
C SER A 608 -34.39 -13.82 -19.14
N GLN A 609 -33.64 -12.79 -19.54
CA GLN A 609 -33.70 -11.43 -18.95
C GLN A 609 -33.88 -10.34 -20.01
N PHE A 610 -33.32 -10.51 -21.21
CA PHE A 610 -33.40 -9.51 -22.28
C PHE A 610 -33.35 -10.13 -23.68
N CYS A 611 -33.78 -9.35 -24.67
CA CYS A 611 -33.58 -9.61 -26.10
C CYS A 611 -32.64 -8.54 -26.66
N VAL A 612 -31.74 -8.90 -27.59
CA VAL A 612 -30.84 -7.96 -28.24
C VAL A 612 -30.89 -8.11 -29.76
N ALA A 613 -30.90 -6.97 -30.45
CA ALA A 613 -30.79 -6.89 -31.91
C ALA A 613 -29.58 -6.04 -32.28
N ALA A 614 -28.67 -6.61 -33.08
CA ALA A 614 -27.54 -5.91 -33.66
C ALA A 614 -27.86 -5.51 -35.10
N LEU A 615 -27.54 -4.27 -35.42
CA LEU A 615 -27.86 -3.62 -36.69
C LEU A 615 -26.63 -3.53 -37.60
N SER A 616 -26.88 -3.49 -38.90
CA SER A 616 -25.83 -3.39 -39.93
C SER A 616 -25.05 -2.07 -39.92
N ASP A 617 -25.54 -1.04 -39.23
CA ASP A 617 -24.88 0.26 -39.06
C ASP A 617 -23.90 0.29 -37.86
N GLY A 618 -23.78 -0.83 -37.12
CA GLY A 618 -22.98 -0.90 -35.89
C GLY A 618 -23.75 -0.50 -34.62
N SER A 619 -25.06 -0.31 -34.70
CA SER A 619 -25.93 -0.05 -33.55
C SER A 619 -26.41 -1.35 -32.88
N LEU A 620 -26.65 -1.29 -31.57
CA LEU A 620 -27.23 -2.38 -30.77
C LEU A 620 -28.40 -1.87 -29.94
N ASP A 621 -29.54 -2.54 -30.04
CA ASP A 621 -30.74 -2.27 -29.25
C ASP A 621 -31.07 -3.44 -28.32
N VAL A 622 -31.35 -3.13 -27.06
CA VAL A 622 -31.61 -4.13 -26.00
C VAL A 622 -32.96 -3.91 -25.36
N TYR A 623 -33.77 -4.97 -25.34
CA TYR A 623 -35.16 -4.99 -24.93
C TYR A 623 -35.38 -5.89 -23.72
N SER A 624 -36.35 -5.55 -22.88
CA SER A 624 -36.91 -6.50 -21.91
C SER A 624 -37.74 -7.55 -22.62
N LEU A 625 -38.01 -8.68 -21.95
CA LEU A 625 -38.96 -9.67 -22.45
C LEU A 625 -40.38 -9.11 -22.66
N SER A 626 -40.70 -7.96 -22.05
CA SER A 626 -41.95 -7.23 -22.22
C SER A 626 -41.91 -6.13 -23.31
N GLY A 627 -40.79 -5.93 -24.00
CA GLY A 627 -40.66 -5.01 -25.14
C GLY A 627 -40.23 -3.59 -24.80
N ARG A 628 -39.78 -3.33 -23.57
CA ARG A 628 -39.24 -2.03 -23.18
C ARG A 628 -37.75 -1.95 -23.52
N ARG A 629 -37.29 -0.85 -24.11
CA ARG A 629 -35.85 -0.58 -24.27
C ARG A 629 -35.16 -0.46 -22.91
N MET A 630 -34.21 -1.34 -22.64
CA MET A 630 -33.51 -1.46 -21.36
C MET A 630 -32.29 -0.55 -21.26
N MET A 631 -31.69 -0.22 -22.40
CA MET A 631 -30.52 0.65 -22.57
C MET A 631 -30.75 1.63 -23.73
N PRO A 632 -30.03 2.77 -23.78
CA PRO A 632 -29.96 3.56 -25.02
C PRO A 632 -29.37 2.70 -26.15
N THR A 633 -29.69 3.04 -27.40
CA THR A 633 -29.08 2.42 -28.58
C THR A 633 -27.56 2.61 -28.50
N LEU A 634 -26.82 1.50 -28.45
CA LEU A 634 -25.36 1.52 -28.31
C LEU A 634 -24.73 1.59 -29.69
N ASN A 635 -23.90 2.59 -29.94
CA ASN A 635 -23.15 2.72 -31.19
C ASN A 635 -21.72 2.19 -31.01
N LEU A 636 -21.37 1.12 -31.72
CA LEU A 636 -20.05 0.48 -31.63
C LEU A 636 -19.06 0.94 -32.70
N GLY A 637 -19.47 1.81 -33.63
CA GLY A 637 -18.64 2.31 -34.72
C GLY A 637 -18.34 1.31 -35.84
N SER A 638 -18.65 0.02 -35.67
CA SER A 638 -18.63 -0.98 -36.75
C SER A 638 -19.61 -2.14 -36.47
N PRO A 639 -20.08 -2.87 -37.50
CA PRO A 639 -21.05 -3.95 -37.35
C PRO A 639 -20.55 -5.07 -36.43
N CYS A 640 -21.46 -5.76 -35.73
CA CYS A 640 -21.10 -6.91 -34.91
C CYS A 640 -20.76 -8.13 -35.78
N SER A 641 -19.59 -8.72 -35.55
CA SER A 641 -19.21 -10.05 -36.03
C SER A 641 -19.83 -11.15 -35.17
N VAL A 642 -19.83 -10.99 -33.85
CA VAL A 642 -20.43 -11.93 -32.89
C VAL A 642 -21.25 -11.18 -31.85
N VAL A 643 -22.42 -11.71 -31.52
CA VAL A 643 -23.25 -11.26 -30.40
C VAL A 643 -23.67 -12.48 -29.60
N ASP A 644 -23.47 -12.42 -28.28
CA ASP A 644 -23.88 -13.49 -27.37
C ASP A 644 -24.38 -12.90 -26.05
N GLY A 645 -25.14 -13.66 -25.28
CA GLY A 645 -25.68 -13.23 -24.00
C GLY A 645 -25.97 -14.37 -23.04
N ALA A 646 -25.71 -14.13 -21.76
CA ALA A 646 -25.95 -15.08 -20.69
C ALA A 646 -26.51 -14.37 -19.44
N LYS A 647 -27.71 -14.77 -19.01
CA LYS A 647 -28.48 -14.07 -17.96
C LYS A 647 -28.58 -12.56 -18.25
N ASN A 648 -27.92 -11.74 -17.43
CA ASN A 648 -27.91 -10.28 -17.55
C ASN A 648 -26.71 -9.74 -18.36
N CYS A 649 -25.84 -10.61 -18.87
CA CYS A 649 -24.61 -10.22 -19.54
C CYS A 649 -24.79 -10.26 -21.06
N LEU A 650 -24.29 -9.22 -21.74
CA LEU A 650 -24.26 -9.09 -23.19
C LEU A 650 -22.80 -8.98 -23.64
N LEU A 651 -22.45 -9.70 -24.70
CA LEU A 651 -21.17 -9.66 -25.38
C LEU A 651 -21.38 -9.25 -26.83
N ALA A 652 -20.53 -8.35 -27.32
CA ALA A 652 -20.44 -8.03 -28.73
C ALA A 652 -18.98 -7.98 -29.18
N ILE A 653 -18.67 -8.63 -30.30
CA ILE A 653 -17.39 -8.48 -30.99
C ILE A 653 -17.68 -7.83 -32.33
N THR A 654 -17.02 -6.72 -32.59
CA THR A 654 -17.21 -5.94 -33.82
C THR A 654 -16.33 -6.43 -34.97
N GLN A 655 -16.68 -6.05 -36.19
CA GLN A 655 -15.87 -6.28 -37.40
C GLN A 655 -14.44 -5.75 -37.25
N ALA A 656 -14.26 -4.62 -36.56
CA ALA A 656 -12.97 -4.02 -36.28
C ALA A 656 -12.14 -4.79 -35.22
N GLY A 657 -12.68 -5.87 -34.65
CA GLY A 657 -11.99 -6.68 -33.65
C GLY A 657 -12.05 -6.12 -32.22
N LEU A 658 -12.98 -5.23 -31.92
CA LEU A 658 -13.23 -4.77 -30.54
C LEU A 658 -14.29 -5.64 -29.87
N LEU A 659 -13.96 -6.19 -28.71
CA LEU A 659 -14.84 -6.93 -27.82
C LEU A 659 -15.37 -6.02 -26.72
N TYR A 660 -16.68 -6.10 -26.51
CA TYR A 660 -17.42 -5.40 -25.48
C TYR A 660 -18.18 -6.41 -24.61
N SER A 661 -18.21 -6.17 -23.30
CA SER A 661 -19.01 -6.96 -22.36
C SER A 661 -19.75 -6.04 -21.39
N TRP A 662 -21.07 -6.19 -21.28
CA TRP A 662 -21.93 -5.35 -20.46
C TRP A 662 -22.85 -6.15 -19.55
N ASN A 663 -23.16 -5.59 -18.39
CA ASN A 663 -24.28 -5.99 -17.56
C ASN A 663 -25.49 -5.12 -17.92
N VAL A 664 -26.48 -5.71 -18.60
CA VAL A 664 -27.67 -5.02 -19.11
C VAL A 664 -28.53 -4.47 -17.98
N THR A 665 -28.71 -5.23 -16.90
CA THR A 665 -29.56 -4.84 -15.77
C THR A 665 -28.94 -3.70 -14.96
N LYS A 666 -27.62 -3.77 -14.71
CA LYS A 666 -26.88 -2.72 -14.00
C LYS A 666 -26.50 -1.54 -14.89
N ARG A 667 -26.57 -1.70 -16.22
CA ARG A 667 -26.16 -0.72 -17.24
C ARG A 667 -24.69 -0.29 -17.10
N THR A 668 -23.82 -1.26 -16.86
CA THR A 668 -22.38 -1.05 -16.68
C THR A 668 -21.59 -1.95 -17.62
N ALA A 669 -20.46 -1.49 -18.14
CA ALA A 669 -19.48 -2.36 -18.80
C ALA A 669 -18.68 -3.14 -17.76
N PHE A 670 -18.29 -4.39 -18.06
CA PHE A 670 -17.39 -5.17 -17.20
C PHE A 670 -15.94 -4.71 -17.33
N PHE A 671 -15.56 -4.20 -18.51
CA PHE A 671 -14.25 -3.63 -18.81
C PHE A 671 -14.36 -2.72 -20.06
N PRO A 672 -13.40 -1.79 -20.29
CA PRO A 672 -13.35 -0.99 -21.51
C PRO A 672 -13.24 -1.86 -22.77
N PRO A 673 -13.58 -1.37 -23.98
CA PRO A 673 -13.51 -2.17 -25.20
C PRO A 673 -12.09 -2.72 -25.46
N VAL A 674 -11.97 -4.02 -25.71
CA VAL A 674 -10.66 -4.72 -25.83
C VAL A 674 -10.48 -5.28 -27.23
N SER A 675 -9.28 -5.12 -27.80
CA SER A 675 -8.94 -5.74 -29.09
C SER A 675 -8.76 -7.26 -28.96
N VAL A 676 -9.36 -8.03 -29.87
CA VAL A 676 -9.15 -9.47 -30.03
C VAL A 676 -7.99 -9.81 -30.97
N ALA A 677 -7.40 -8.82 -31.63
CA ALA A 677 -6.28 -9.02 -32.56
C ALA A 677 -5.09 -9.81 -31.95
N PRO A 678 -4.71 -9.64 -30.66
CA PRO A 678 -3.64 -10.42 -30.05
C PRO A 678 -3.91 -11.93 -29.97
N LEU A 679 -5.16 -12.37 -30.12
CA LEU A 679 -5.53 -13.79 -30.07
C LEU A 679 -5.27 -14.53 -31.39
N ILE A 680 -5.10 -13.77 -32.48
CA ILE A 680 -4.94 -14.24 -33.84
C ILE A 680 -3.46 -14.10 -34.19
N SER A 681 -2.70 -15.17 -33.96
CA SER A 681 -1.23 -15.17 -34.07
C SER A 681 -0.72 -15.35 -35.51
N SER A 682 -1.57 -15.93 -36.35
CA SER A 682 -1.31 -16.23 -37.76
C SER A 682 -2.48 -15.72 -38.61
N PRO A 683 -2.26 -15.30 -39.87
CA PRO A 683 -3.35 -14.89 -40.78
C PRO A 683 -4.39 -16.00 -41.05
N ASN A 684 -4.07 -17.26 -40.72
CA ASN A 684 -5.00 -18.39 -40.83
C ASN A 684 -5.77 -18.67 -39.52
N ASP A 685 -5.44 -17.99 -38.43
CA ASP A 685 -6.16 -18.14 -37.17
C ASP A 685 -7.50 -17.39 -37.27
N THR A 686 -8.58 -18.02 -36.83
CA THR A 686 -9.93 -17.44 -36.83
C THR A 686 -10.60 -17.68 -35.49
N ILE A 687 -11.55 -16.82 -35.13
CA ILE A 687 -12.41 -17.05 -33.98
C ILE A 687 -13.47 -18.06 -34.40
N VAL A 688 -13.43 -19.26 -33.79
CA VAL A 688 -14.36 -20.36 -34.04
C VAL A 688 -15.68 -20.11 -33.31
N SER A 689 -15.60 -19.62 -32.08
CA SER A 689 -16.76 -19.22 -31.29
C SER A 689 -16.37 -18.21 -30.21
N ALA A 690 -17.31 -17.35 -29.83
CA ALA A 690 -17.18 -16.50 -28.66
C ALA A 690 -18.47 -16.52 -27.86
N LEU A 691 -18.35 -16.64 -26.54
CA LEU A 691 -19.45 -16.76 -25.61
C LEU A 691 -19.18 -15.98 -24.32
N VAL A 692 -20.23 -15.59 -23.61
CA VAL A 692 -20.11 -14.85 -22.35
C VAL A 692 -20.67 -15.64 -21.18
N ARG A 693 -19.98 -15.56 -20.05
CA ARG A 693 -20.46 -16.16 -18.80
C ARG A 693 -21.36 -15.20 -18.04
N PRO A 694 -22.23 -15.72 -17.14
CA PRO A 694 -23.09 -14.87 -16.31
C PRO A 694 -22.36 -13.90 -15.38
N ASN A 695 -21.05 -14.05 -15.18
CA ASN A 695 -20.20 -13.12 -14.45
C ASN A 695 -19.60 -12.01 -15.36
N GLY A 696 -19.88 -12.02 -16.68
CA GLY A 696 -19.38 -11.05 -17.65
C GLY A 696 -18.10 -11.47 -18.39
N THR A 697 -17.49 -12.57 -17.99
CA THR A 697 -16.23 -13.05 -18.55
C THR A 697 -16.44 -13.66 -19.96
N PRO A 698 -15.70 -13.19 -20.99
CA PRO A 698 -15.77 -13.77 -22.33
C PRO A 698 -14.94 -15.06 -22.43
N ILE A 699 -15.38 -16.00 -23.26
CA ILE A 699 -14.67 -17.20 -23.68
C ILE A 699 -14.55 -17.12 -25.20
N VAL A 700 -13.32 -17.08 -25.72
CA VAL A 700 -13.03 -16.97 -27.16
C VAL A 700 -12.23 -18.19 -27.60
N ASN A 701 -12.84 -19.04 -28.43
CA ASN A 701 -12.21 -20.22 -29.00
C ASN A 701 -11.57 -19.87 -30.35
N CYS A 702 -10.27 -20.12 -30.48
CA CYS A 702 -9.52 -19.85 -31.71
C CYS A 702 -9.19 -21.14 -32.46
N SER A 703 -9.10 -21.07 -33.79
CA SER A 703 -8.80 -22.23 -34.64
C SER A 703 -7.41 -22.83 -34.40
N ASN A 704 -6.50 -22.10 -33.74
CA ASN A 704 -5.17 -22.56 -33.32
C ASN A 704 -5.17 -23.55 -32.15
N GLY A 705 -6.34 -23.98 -31.66
CA GLY A 705 -6.43 -24.95 -30.58
C GLY A 705 -6.11 -24.37 -29.20
N THR A 706 -6.32 -23.06 -29.05
CA THR A 706 -6.24 -22.36 -27.76
C THR A 706 -7.57 -21.65 -27.50
N VAL A 707 -8.01 -21.70 -26.24
CA VAL A 707 -9.16 -20.93 -25.77
C VAL A 707 -8.69 -19.84 -24.82
N TYR A 708 -9.12 -18.61 -25.13
CA TYR A 708 -8.76 -17.42 -24.39
C TYR A 708 -9.95 -16.87 -23.62
N SER A 709 -9.63 -16.15 -22.55
CA SER A 709 -10.59 -15.36 -21.79
C SER A 709 -9.93 -14.04 -21.39
N TYR A 710 -10.72 -13.01 -21.15
CA TYR A 710 -10.18 -11.71 -20.73
C TYR A 710 -10.34 -11.56 -19.22
N ASP A 711 -9.21 -11.34 -18.52
CA ASP A 711 -9.21 -11.05 -17.10
C ASP A 711 -9.31 -9.54 -16.88
N ALA A 712 -10.48 -9.11 -16.39
CA ALA A 712 -10.77 -7.70 -16.15
C ALA A 712 -9.97 -7.09 -14.99
N THR A 713 -9.37 -7.92 -14.12
CA THR A 713 -8.52 -7.46 -13.01
C THR A 713 -7.07 -7.29 -13.44
N LEU A 714 -6.58 -8.18 -14.30
CA LEU A 714 -5.23 -8.11 -14.87
C LEU A 714 -5.16 -7.27 -16.15
N PHE A 715 -6.31 -6.87 -16.69
CA PHE A 715 -6.46 -6.17 -17.97
C PHE A 715 -5.78 -6.87 -19.15
N THR A 716 -5.81 -8.21 -19.19
CA THR A 716 -5.08 -9.00 -20.20
C THR A 716 -5.84 -10.23 -20.67
N TRP A 717 -5.48 -10.71 -21.87
CA TRP A 717 -5.92 -11.99 -22.40
C TRP A 717 -5.16 -13.14 -21.73
N VAL A 718 -5.91 -14.09 -21.18
CA VAL A 718 -5.38 -15.27 -20.50
C VAL A 718 -5.78 -16.53 -21.26
N LYS A 719 -4.83 -17.45 -21.44
CA LYS A 719 -5.11 -18.79 -21.95
C LYS A 719 -5.78 -19.62 -20.86
N ILE A 720 -7.03 -20.01 -21.06
CA ILE A 720 -7.77 -20.87 -20.12
C ILE A 720 -7.67 -22.35 -20.49
N SER A 721 -7.34 -22.64 -21.75
CA SER A 721 -7.07 -24.00 -22.24
C SER A 721 -6.15 -23.92 -23.46
N ASP A 722 -5.20 -24.84 -23.55
CA ASP A 722 -4.29 -25.00 -24.69
C ASP A 722 -4.11 -26.50 -24.91
N ARG A 723 -4.17 -26.92 -26.18
CA ARG A 723 -4.08 -28.31 -26.59
C ARG A 723 -2.83 -29.01 -26.06
N TRP A 724 -1.70 -28.32 -25.99
CA TRP A 724 -0.43 -28.92 -25.55
C TRP A 724 -0.48 -29.40 -24.09
N TRP A 725 -1.11 -28.61 -23.20
CA TRP A 725 -1.31 -28.98 -21.80
C TRP A 725 -2.33 -30.12 -21.67
N SER A 726 -3.46 -30.01 -22.39
CA SER A 726 -4.54 -31.00 -22.28
C SER A 726 -4.11 -32.37 -22.80
N GLU A 727 -3.57 -32.49 -24.01
CA GLU A 727 -3.23 -33.81 -24.58
C GLU A 727 -2.03 -34.48 -23.89
N GLY A 728 -1.17 -33.70 -23.23
CA GLY A 728 0.02 -34.21 -22.58
C GLY A 728 -0.17 -34.67 -21.12
N SER A 729 -1.29 -34.34 -20.49
CA SER A 729 -1.50 -34.53 -19.06
C SER A 729 -2.32 -35.77 -18.71
N ASP A 730 -1.98 -36.44 -17.60
CA ASP A 730 -2.64 -37.66 -17.12
C ASP A 730 -4.10 -37.44 -16.67
N VAL A 731 -4.51 -36.19 -16.41
CA VAL A 731 -5.86 -35.84 -15.95
C VAL A 731 -6.82 -35.48 -17.09
N TRP A 732 -6.34 -35.51 -18.33
CA TRP A 732 -7.17 -35.23 -19.50
C TRP A 732 -8.09 -36.40 -19.83
N GLN A 733 -9.38 -36.11 -19.95
CA GLN A 733 -10.43 -37.12 -20.14
C GLN A 733 -10.82 -37.35 -21.60
N GLY A 734 -10.09 -36.74 -22.54
CA GLY A 734 -10.39 -36.78 -23.96
C GLY A 734 -11.67 -36.00 -24.34
N ARG A 735 -11.98 -35.99 -25.65
CA ARG A 735 -13.17 -35.29 -26.15
C ARG A 735 -14.45 -36.05 -25.76
N PRO A 736 -15.48 -35.36 -25.24
CA PRO A 736 -16.75 -35.99 -24.90
C PRO A 736 -17.44 -36.55 -26.15
N ARG A 737 -18.00 -37.75 -26.06
CA ARG A 737 -18.67 -38.45 -27.19
C ARG A 737 -20.16 -38.08 -27.34
N SER A 738 -20.79 -37.42 -26.36
CA SER A 738 -22.20 -37.00 -26.41
C SER A 738 -22.49 -35.74 -25.57
N GLN A 739 -23.52 -34.97 -25.94
CA GLN A 739 -23.94 -33.74 -25.26
C GLN A 739 -24.51 -33.98 -23.84
N SER A 740 -25.05 -35.18 -23.58
CA SER A 740 -25.51 -35.60 -22.24
C SER A 740 -24.37 -35.86 -21.24
N GLN A 741 -23.17 -36.23 -21.72
CA GLN A 741 -21.98 -36.34 -20.86
C GLN A 741 -21.39 -34.97 -20.48
N ILE A 742 -21.77 -33.90 -21.19
CA ILE A 742 -21.21 -32.55 -21.03
C ILE A 742 -21.79 -31.85 -19.77
N ALA A 743 -23.07 -32.09 -19.45
CA ALA A 743 -23.74 -31.45 -18.31
C ALA A 743 -23.13 -31.83 -16.94
N HIS A 744 -22.45 -32.97 -16.84
CA HIS A 744 -21.84 -33.46 -15.60
C HIS A 744 -20.33 -33.18 -15.47
N ARG A 745 -19.66 -32.63 -16.49
CA ARG A 745 -18.19 -32.52 -16.54
C ARG A 745 -17.63 -31.12 -16.25
N GLY A 746 -18.48 -30.12 -16.05
CA GLY A 746 -18.07 -28.74 -15.76
C GLY A 746 -17.68 -27.93 -17.01
N ILE A 747 -17.52 -26.62 -16.87
CA ILE A 747 -17.35 -25.69 -18.01
C ILE A 747 -15.98 -25.85 -18.66
N ILE A 748 -14.94 -26.16 -17.88
CA ILE A 748 -13.57 -26.32 -18.40
C ILE A 748 -13.49 -27.53 -19.33
N ALA A 749 -14.11 -28.64 -18.95
CA ALA A 749 -14.15 -29.83 -19.79
C ALA A 749 -14.92 -29.60 -21.10
N LEU A 750 -15.93 -28.74 -21.09
CA LEU A 750 -16.65 -28.32 -22.29
C LEU A 750 -15.76 -27.48 -23.20
N VAL A 751 -15.04 -26.51 -22.62
CA VAL A 751 -14.06 -25.66 -23.32
C VAL A 751 -12.98 -26.52 -23.98
N GLU A 752 -12.36 -27.43 -23.23
CA GLU A 752 -11.32 -28.32 -23.77
C GLU A 752 -11.87 -29.32 -24.80
N GLY A 753 -13.13 -29.74 -24.65
CA GLY A 753 -13.82 -30.59 -25.61
C GLY A 753 -14.07 -29.91 -26.96
N SER A 754 -14.08 -28.57 -26.99
CA SER A 754 -14.31 -27.74 -28.18
C SER A 754 -13.04 -27.40 -28.98
N LEU A 755 -11.86 -27.85 -28.51
CA LEU A 755 -10.59 -27.63 -29.21
C LEU A 755 -10.60 -28.30 -30.59
N SER A 756 -10.53 -27.50 -31.66
CA SER A 756 -10.49 -27.98 -33.05
C SER A 756 -9.07 -28.35 -33.50
N GLY A 757 -8.96 -29.17 -34.56
CA GLY A 757 -7.70 -29.47 -35.25
C GLY A 757 -7.36 -30.98 -35.34
N PRO A 758 -6.67 -31.44 -36.40
CA PRO A 758 -6.19 -32.82 -36.53
C PRO A 758 -5.26 -33.18 -35.35
N PRO A 759 -5.13 -34.46 -34.97
CA PRO A 759 -4.11 -34.88 -34.01
C PRO A 759 -2.76 -34.34 -34.48
N SER A 760 -1.93 -33.83 -33.56
CA SER A 760 -0.58 -33.41 -33.93
C SER A 760 0.18 -34.62 -34.47
N GLU A 761 0.26 -34.75 -35.79
CA GLU A 761 1.19 -35.66 -36.43
C GLU A 761 2.60 -35.17 -36.12
N GLY A 762 3.39 -36.01 -35.44
CA GLY A 762 4.84 -35.83 -35.35
C GLY A 762 5.34 -35.04 -34.14
N SER A 763 5.30 -35.65 -32.96
CA SER A 763 6.45 -35.56 -32.05
C SER A 763 7.05 -36.95 -31.98
N VAL A 764 8.25 -37.11 -32.53
CA VAL A 764 9.13 -38.26 -32.25
C VAL A 764 9.05 -38.54 -30.76
N LYS A 765 8.74 -39.79 -30.36
CA LYS A 765 8.71 -40.23 -28.97
C LYS A 765 10.14 -40.26 -28.43
N THR A 766 10.72 -39.10 -28.19
CA THR A 766 11.91 -38.98 -27.35
C THR A 766 11.53 -39.51 -25.97
N PRO A 767 12.33 -40.43 -25.39
CA PRO A 767 12.05 -40.92 -24.04
C PRO A 767 12.00 -39.73 -23.09
N ARG A 768 10.83 -39.50 -22.48
CA ARG A 768 10.61 -38.41 -21.55
C ARG A 768 11.18 -38.80 -20.19
N PRO A 769 11.87 -37.90 -19.47
CA PRO A 769 12.28 -38.13 -18.09
C PRO A 769 11.10 -38.44 -17.17
N GLU A 770 11.32 -39.19 -16.09
CA GLU A 770 10.27 -39.59 -15.14
C GLU A 770 9.50 -38.39 -14.55
N TRP A 771 10.19 -37.28 -14.29
CA TRP A 771 9.60 -36.05 -13.74
C TRP A 771 8.74 -35.25 -14.74
N TRP A 772 8.84 -35.54 -16.04
CA TRP A 772 8.20 -34.76 -17.11
C TRP A 772 6.67 -34.79 -17.00
N ASN A 773 6.09 -35.97 -16.83
CA ASN A 773 4.63 -36.13 -16.78
C ASN A 773 4.04 -35.50 -15.51
N SER A 774 4.76 -35.57 -14.38
CA SER A 774 4.34 -34.93 -13.13
C SER A 774 4.37 -33.41 -13.22
N ALA A 775 5.41 -32.81 -13.81
CA ALA A 775 5.49 -31.37 -14.03
C ALA A 775 4.40 -30.89 -15.00
N LEU A 776 4.19 -31.60 -16.11
CA LEU A 776 3.18 -31.28 -17.12
C LEU A 776 1.76 -31.34 -16.55
N THR A 777 1.47 -32.37 -15.74
CA THR A 777 0.16 -32.54 -15.11
C THR A 777 -0.11 -31.50 -14.03
N LEU A 778 0.89 -31.10 -13.25
CA LEU A 778 0.73 -30.00 -12.28
C LEU A 778 0.48 -28.66 -12.98
N GLY A 779 1.23 -28.32 -14.03
CA GLY A 779 1.00 -27.08 -14.79
C GLY A 779 -0.38 -27.02 -15.45
N HIS A 780 -0.86 -28.16 -15.95
CA HIS A 780 -2.23 -28.26 -16.47
C HIS A 780 -3.28 -28.04 -15.37
N LEU A 781 -3.12 -28.64 -14.18
CA LEU A 781 -4.04 -28.44 -13.06
C LEU A 781 -4.03 -27.00 -12.53
N GLU A 782 -2.87 -26.36 -12.45
CA GLU A 782 -2.72 -24.94 -12.09
C GLU A 782 -3.47 -24.05 -13.09
N THR A 783 -3.32 -24.31 -14.40
CA THR A 783 -4.06 -23.59 -15.46
C THR A 783 -5.57 -23.74 -15.29
N ARG A 784 -6.05 -24.95 -14.95
CA ARG A 784 -7.48 -25.20 -14.72
C ARG A 784 -8.02 -24.53 -13.46
N LEU A 785 -7.21 -24.39 -12.40
CA LEU A 785 -7.59 -23.64 -11.21
C LEU A 785 -7.78 -22.15 -11.52
N HIS A 786 -6.84 -21.56 -12.27
CA HIS A 786 -6.97 -20.17 -12.74
C HIS A 786 -8.18 -19.98 -13.66
N ALA A 787 -8.39 -20.89 -14.61
CA ALA A 787 -9.55 -20.88 -15.49
C ALA A 787 -10.87 -21.01 -14.70
N ALA A 788 -10.95 -21.91 -13.72
CA ALA A 788 -12.17 -22.08 -12.91
C ALA A 788 -12.50 -20.82 -12.10
N ARG A 789 -11.48 -20.12 -11.61
CA ARG A 789 -11.63 -18.83 -10.90
C ARG A 789 -12.12 -17.73 -11.84
N LEU A 790 -11.49 -17.57 -13.00
CA LEU A 790 -11.84 -16.55 -13.99
C LEU A 790 -13.25 -16.77 -14.57
N LEU A 791 -13.61 -18.04 -14.77
CA LEU A 791 -14.92 -18.46 -15.26
C LEU A 791 -15.97 -18.59 -14.14
N ASP A 792 -15.64 -18.25 -12.90
CA ASP A 792 -16.53 -18.32 -11.74
C ASP A 792 -17.30 -19.66 -11.64
N SER A 793 -16.58 -20.78 -11.75
CA SER A 793 -17.12 -22.15 -11.64
C SER A 793 -16.64 -22.83 -10.35
N SER A 794 -17.48 -22.83 -9.32
CA SER A 794 -17.15 -23.40 -8.00
C SER A 794 -16.96 -24.92 -8.06
N VAL A 795 -17.78 -25.60 -8.87
CA VAL A 795 -17.74 -27.05 -9.08
C VAL A 795 -16.40 -27.46 -9.71
N ASP A 796 -15.99 -26.77 -10.78
CA ASP A 796 -14.71 -27.03 -11.43
C ASP A 796 -13.54 -26.71 -10.50
N TYR A 797 -13.60 -25.58 -9.78
CA TYR A 797 -12.52 -25.18 -8.87
C TYR A 797 -12.27 -26.26 -7.80
N LYS A 798 -13.34 -26.74 -7.14
CA LYS A 798 -13.24 -27.78 -6.11
C LYS A 798 -12.71 -29.10 -6.67
N GLN A 799 -13.19 -29.52 -7.85
CA GLN A 799 -12.74 -30.75 -8.49
C GLN A 799 -11.24 -30.70 -8.86
N HIS A 800 -10.79 -29.61 -9.48
CA HIS A 800 -9.40 -29.46 -9.89
C HIS A 800 -8.47 -29.25 -8.69
N LEU A 801 -8.92 -28.56 -7.65
CA LEU A 801 -8.17 -28.42 -6.39
C LEU A 801 -7.95 -29.77 -5.71
N THR A 802 -8.95 -30.66 -5.75
CA THR A 802 -8.85 -32.02 -5.22
C THR A 802 -7.77 -32.81 -5.96
N LEU A 803 -7.75 -32.76 -7.29
CA LEU A 803 -6.76 -33.44 -8.12
C LEU A 803 -5.36 -32.86 -7.93
N TYR A 804 -5.25 -31.53 -7.81
CA TYR A 804 -3.99 -30.82 -7.55
C TYR A 804 -3.39 -31.19 -6.19
N ALA A 805 -4.20 -31.12 -5.12
CA ALA A 805 -3.78 -31.54 -3.79
C ALA A 805 -3.36 -33.02 -3.76
N LYS A 806 -4.12 -33.90 -4.42
CA LYS A 806 -3.75 -35.31 -4.55
C LYS A 806 -2.40 -35.49 -5.26
N LYS A 807 -2.19 -34.82 -6.40
CA LYS A 807 -0.93 -34.93 -7.16
C LYS A 807 0.26 -34.38 -6.37
N ILE A 808 0.13 -33.25 -5.68
CA ILE A 808 1.16 -32.75 -4.75
C ILE A 808 1.47 -33.77 -3.65
N ALA A 809 0.45 -34.43 -3.11
CA ALA A 809 0.59 -35.39 -2.03
C ALA A 809 1.23 -36.70 -2.48
N ASP A 810 0.90 -37.18 -3.69
CA ASP A 810 1.47 -38.39 -4.30
C ASP A 810 2.96 -38.19 -4.65
N GLU A 811 3.33 -36.99 -5.12
CA GLU A 811 4.72 -36.63 -5.47
C GLU A 811 5.55 -36.11 -4.28
N GLY A 812 4.89 -35.69 -3.19
CA GLY A 812 5.57 -35.25 -1.96
C GLY A 812 6.13 -33.82 -2.02
N PHE A 813 5.57 -32.93 -2.84
CA PHE A 813 6.04 -31.55 -3.00
C PHE A 813 5.65 -30.66 -1.80
N ARG A 814 6.40 -30.77 -0.71
CA ARG A 814 6.15 -30.07 0.56
C ARG A 814 6.04 -28.55 0.41
N GLY A 815 6.90 -27.90 -0.38
CA GLY A 815 6.86 -26.45 -0.57
C GLY A 815 5.52 -25.96 -1.16
N LYS A 816 5.07 -26.61 -2.24
CA LYS A 816 3.76 -26.32 -2.86
C LYS A 816 2.59 -26.63 -1.91
N ALA A 817 2.72 -27.66 -1.08
CA ALA A 817 1.72 -28.00 -0.07
C ALA A 817 1.59 -26.92 1.02
N GLU A 818 2.70 -26.42 1.55
CA GLU A 818 2.71 -25.35 2.56
C GLU A 818 2.18 -24.02 2.00
N GLU A 819 2.52 -23.68 0.76
CA GLU A 819 1.98 -22.51 0.06
C GLU A 819 0.45 -22.59 -0.09
N LEU A 820 -0.05 -23.73 -0.58
CA LEU A 820 -1.49 -23.96 -0.75
C LEU A 820 -2.25 -23.90 0.59
N ILE A 821 -1.66 -24.45 1.66
CA ILE A 821 -2.25 -24.38 3.01
C ILE A 821 -2.34 -22.93 3.48
N LYS A 822 -1.27 -22.15 3.34
CA LYS A 822 -1.25 -20.73 3.74
C LYS A 822 -2.28 -19.92 2.98
N GLU A 823 -2.38 -20.11 1.66
CA GLU A 823 -3.35 -19.42 0.81
C GLU A 823 -4.80 -19.69 1.24
N LEU A 824 -5.14 -20.94 1.59
CA LEU A 824 -6.49 -21.33 1.97
C LEU A 824 -6.83 -21.10 3.44
N CYS A 825 -5.83 -21.09 4.33
CA CYS A 825 -6.03 -20.87 5.76
C CYS A 825 -6.31 -19.40 6.06
N GLY A 826 -5.53 -18.51 5.46
CA GLY A 826 -5.57 -17.07 5.75
C GLY A 826 -5.09 -16.73 7.16
N PRO A 827 -5.28 -15.46 7.60
CA PRO A 827 -5.09 -15.09 8.99
C PRO A 827 -6.04 -15.90 9.88
N ILE A 828 -5.55 -16.39 11.03
CA ILE A 828 -6.30 -17.28 11.94
C ILE A 828 -7.52 -16.57 12.56
N TYR A 829 -7.46 -15.26 12.79
CA TYR A 829 -8.58 -14.46 13.28
C TYR A 829 -9.23 -13.68 12.13
N TRP A 830 -10.23 -14.26 11.47
CA TRP A 830 -11.03 -13.57 10.45
C TRP A 830 -12.48 -13.41 10.94
N ARG A 831 -12.91 -12.19 11.22
CA ARG A 831 -14.28 -11.88 11.67
C ARG A 831 -15.15 -11.40 10.50
N PRO A 832 -16.31 -12.03 10.22
CA PRO A 832 -17.27 -11.49 9.27
C PRO A 832 -17.85 -10.17 9.80
N GLY A 833 -17.62 -9.05 9.09
CA GLY A 833 -18.20 -7.74 9.42
C GLY A 833 -17.21 -6.61 9.72
N GLU A 834 -15.92 -6.90 9.87
CA GLU A 834 -14.86 -5.88 9.96
C GLU A 834 -14.28 -5.59 8.57
N GLU A 835 -15.08 -4.97 7.70
CA GLU A 835 -14.54 -4.34 6.48
C GLU A 835 -13.92 -2.98 6.86
N ARG A 836 -12.67 -2.97 7.34
CA ARG A 836 -11.83 -1.76 7.30
C ARG A 836 -10.35 -2.12 7.48
N SER A 837 -9.55 -1.69 6.51
CA SER A 837 -8.09 -1.85 6.33
C SER A 837 -7.65 -3.14 5.62
N ARG A 838 -7.49 -3.09 4.29
CA ARG A 838 -6.94 -4.18 3.47
C ARG A 838 -5.83 -3.64 2.59
N ASP A 839 -4.60 -4.13 2.77
CA ASP A 839 -3.64 -4.36 1.68
C ASP A 839 -2.89 -5.70 1.81
N ASP A 840 -3.45 -6.66 2.58
CA ASP A 840 -3.31 -8.07 2.26
C ASP A 840 -4.72 -8.68 2.32
N ALA A 841 -5.46 -8.45 1.23
CA ALA A 841 -6.88 -8.77 1.13
C ALA A 841 -7.10 -10.29 0.98
N TRP A 842 -6.73 -11.06 1.99
CA TRP A 842 -7.13 -12.45 2.06
C TRP A 842 -8.66 -12.51 2.09
N SER A 843 -9.24 -13.02 1.00
CA SER A 843 -10.66 -13.27 0.91
C SER A 843 -10.99 -14.61 1.59
N PRO A 844 -11.98 -14.67 2.50
CA PRO A 844 -12.39 -15.93 3.13
C PRO A 844 -13.07 -16.88 2.14
N THR A 845 -13.47 -16.36 0.98
CA THR A 845 -14.12 -17.10 -0.08
C THR A 845 -13.33 -17.04 -1.39
N ILE A 846 -13.48 -18.09 -2.20
CA ILE A 846 -12.98 -18.20 -3.56
C ILE A 846 -14.06 -18.85 -4.42
N VAL A 847 -14.52 -18.18 -5.47
CA VAL A 847 -15.60 -18.69 -6.35
C VAL A 847 -16.85 -19.09 -5.54
N GLY A 848 -17.21 -18.29 -4.53
CA GLY A 848 -18.34 -18.57 -3.63
C GLY A 848 -18.15 -19.73 -2.63
N LEU A 849 -16.97 -20.37 -2.59
CA LEU A 849 -16.63 -21.42 -1.64
C LEU A 849 -15.79 -20.86 -0.50
N VAL A 850 -16.02 -21.33 0.73
CA VAL A 850 -15.21 -20.94 1.90
C VAL A 850 -13.84 -21.63 1.81
N LYS A 851 -12.76 -20.83 1.83
CA LYS A 851 -11.39 -21.35 1.66
C LYS A 851 -10.97 -22.31 2.78
N ARG A 852 -11.37 -22.04 4.03
CA ARG A 852 -11.09 -22.90 5.18
C ARG A 852 -11.80 -24.26 5.09
N ASP A 853 -12.99 -24.30 4.51
CA ASP A 853 -13.70 -25.57 4.26
C ASP A 853 -13.00 -26.37 3.16
N LEU A 854 -12.52 -25.70 2.10
CA LEU A 854 -11.69 -26.34 1.09
C LEU A 854 -10.38 -26.88 1.67
N LEU A 855 -9.73 -26.13 2.55
CA LEU A 855 -8.54 -26.59 3.24
C LEU A 855 -8.82 -27.86 4.05
N LYS A 856 -9.88 -27.84 4.86
CA LYS A 856 -10.25 -28.94 5.76
C LYS A 856 -10.71 -30.19 5.00
N ASP A 857 -11.68 -30.03 4.10
CA ASP A 857 -12.40 -31.16 3.50
C ASP A 857 -11.71 -31.69 2.25
N VAL A 858 -10.96 -30.85 1.54
CA VAL A 858 -10.32 -31.21 0.27
C VAL A 858 -8.82 -31.40 0.45
N VAL A 859 -8.09 -30.38 0.89
CA VAL A 859 -6.62 -30.38 0.84
C VAL A 859 -6.01 -31.24 1.94
N LEU A 860 -6.33 -30.98 3.21
CA LEU A 860 -5.80 -31.73 4.36
C LEU A 860 -6.22 -33.20 4.31
N GLY A 861 -7.43 -33.49 3.82
CA GLY A 861 -7.92 -34.85 3.60
C GLY A 861 -7.06 -35.68 2.63
N GLN A 862 -6.43 -35.06 1.62
CA GLN A 862 -5.47 -35.74 0.75
C GLN A 862 -4.09 -35.85 1.41
N PHE A 863 -3.64 -34.81 2.11
CA PHE A 863 -2.30 -34.78 2.71
C PHE A 863 -2.14 -35.81 3.84
N VAL A 864 -3.18 -36.02 4.66
CA VAL A 864 -3.19 -37.04 5.72
C VAL A 864 -3.13 -38.47 5.13
N LYS A 865 -3.66 -38.70 3.93
CA LYS A 865 -3.60 -40.01 3.25
C LYS A 865 -2.25 -40.28 2.58
N SER A 866 -1.45 -39.24 2.33
CA SER A 866 -0.13 -39.38 1.69
C SER A 866 0.91 -39.89 2.67
N ARG A 867 1.75 -40.82 2.23
CA ARG A 867 2.89 -41.32 3.01
C ARG A 867 3.95 -40.25 3.28
N MET A 868 4.06 -39.25 2.40
CA MET A 868 5.10 -38.22 2.47
C MET A 868 4.64 -36.95 3.21
N LEU A 869 3.36 -36.57 3.06
CA LEU A 869 2.80 -35.36 3.66
C LEU A 869 1.95 -35.62 4.91
N HIS A 870 1.84 -36.87 5.38
CA HIS A 870 1.00 -37.26 6.53
C HIS A 870 1.16 -36.32 7.74
N LYS A 871 2.42 -36.11 8.18
CA LYS A 871 2.73 -35.27 9.35
C LYS A 871 2.27 -33.83 9.15
N LEU A 872 2.58 -33.23 8.00
CA LEU A 872 2.15 -31.87 7.67
C LEU A 872 0.61 -31.76 7.66
N GLY A 873 -0.07 -32.73 7.05
CA GLY A 873 -1.54 -32.78 7.05
C GLY A 873 -2.13 -32.86 8.45
N GLN A 874 -1.56 -33.71 9.31
CA GLN A 874 -2.01 -33.90 10.69
C GLN A 874 -1.81 -32.64 11.55
N ASP A 875 -0.63 -32.03 11.50
CA ASP A 875 -0.28 -30.83 12.27
C ASP A 875 -1.27 -29.68 11.97
N TRP A 876 -1.57 -29.45 10.69
CA TRP A 876 -2.51 -28.41 10.27
C TRP A 876 -3.98 -28.77 10.53
N GLN A 877 -4.35 -30.05 10.46
CA GLN A 877 -5.71 -30.48 10.83
C GLN A 877 -5.99 -30.23 12.32
N ASP A 878 -5.00 -30.48 13.19
CA ASP A 878 -5.13 -30.23 14.62
C ASP A 878 -5.10 -28.74 14.95
N LEU A 879 -4.34 -27.92 14.20
CA LEU A 879 -4.42 -26.46 14.29
C LEU A 879 -5.83 -25.97 13.93
N MET A 880 -6.41 -26.42 12.82
CA MET A 880 -7.75 -26.01 12.38
C MET A 880 -8.85 -26.42 13.37
N LYS A 881 -8.70 -27.56 14.06
CA LYS A 881 -9.62 -27.96 15.15
C LYS A 881 -9.55 -27.01 16.34
N LYS A 882 -8.34 -26.58 16.73
CA LYS A 882 -8.14 -25.61 17.83
C LYS A 882 -8.75 -24.25 17.50
N VAL A 883 -8.54 -23.76 16.27
CA VAL A 883 -9.15 -22.51 15.81
C VAL A 883 -10.67 -22.59 15.85
N ALA A 884 -11.27 -23.70 15.39
CA ALA A 884 -12.71 -23.90 15.45
C ALA A 884 -13.28 -24.01 16.88
N SER A 885 -12.49 -24.45 17.86
CA SER A 885 -12.90 -24.50 19.27
C SER A 885 -12.79 -23.16 20.00
N GLU A 886 -12.02 -22.21 19.48
CA GLU A 886 -11.87 -20.85 20.03
C GLU A 886 -12.88 -19.86 19.41
N GLU A 887 -13.46 -20.18 18.24
CA GLU A 887 -14.50 -19.40 17.56
C GLU A 887 -15.95 -19.76 18.01
N MET A 888 -16.14 -20.83 18.78
CA MET A 888 -17.42 -21.27 19.40
C MET A 888 -17.48 -20.81 20.86
#